data_AF-A0A2Z4LT90-F1
#
_entry.id   AF-A0A2Z4LT90-F1
#
_cell.length_a   1.000
_cell.length_b   1.000
_cell.length_c   1.000
_cell.angle_alpha   90.00
_cell.angle_beta   90.00
_cell.angle_gamma   90.00
#
_symmetry.space_group_name_H-M   'P 1'
#
loop_
_entity.id
_entity.type
_entity.pdbx_description
1 polymer ?
#
loop_
_entity_poly.entity_id
_entity_poly.type
_entity_poly.pdbx_seq_one_letter_code
_entity_poly.pdbx_strand_id
1 'polypeptide(L)'
;MEKSTNKKKIIRGIFLMLSIPFLFFCSCRSTNKIPTEEEKELSKVQKKPIQKPILEFKKVEHPNNVVRINNQNRLKIKQFIKENKVEFMELTVFLPFFSNASLEVVEVKNGNGYIDGDIEIGKIEDLIAVDSLIQNGTSFAFGLNQFDDRLWKGGLIPFEIKTSDFRGTRAISEINKAIDSINTRTNLTMIPRTSQDEYIKIETNGLTNNSGSSPVGKCGTCHLLKNSHIVRLSSAISESVIKHEFLHTAGVYHEQSRPDRDDFVTINFDCIQDGRNHNFKKRNGTAFGDYDATSIMHYASTTFSRPSCNSISPNDGVTSLGNNNFTARDINGLEIMYNSKHGKDGTTYMMLMDKERDVRNGYTIVDGNVRIIESPSMPNDDIHGLRVRNFPSGATIKVFDNKSDDNQDDFSEIIFKRDASDIVIYNFEQNSDSNPDFRIVYTTVAGSGNINGKVSRIEVDLSPPIATSANKILHPKIELREGNGGTQGFAGSITNFQNGSTFNFTQIGTIDNDKARSMVLFDIPAGTVIKVFDNSNASRLDDWAEIIVKRDISQKVIDSFERHQEDDDIRVIYFKEGNLDGKISRLEISDIPTGPMLNLYSGGFDSGEIKATITLTENLDIDCKNNNRGISNDDISYMKLYNVESGTRIFVFDHNDDRLSNTTKRDDWTLIRVDRNVKFKNIATFEQTINTDTDGVTRLYNGGGNLDGKISFIQIRK
;
A
#
# COMPACT_ATOMS: atom_id res chain seq x y z
N MET A 1 37.35 -53.60 33.73
CA MET A 1 38.80 -53.67 33.98
C MET A 1 39.25 -52.22 34.14
N GLU A 2 39.56 -51.73 35.34
CA GLU A 2 40.84 -51.94 36.07
C GLU A 2 42.06 -51.41 35.28
N LYS A 3 43.00 -50.61 35.83
CA LYS A 3 43.21 -50.16 37.23
C LYS A 3 44.27 -49.04 37.33
N SER A 4 44.07 -48.07 38.23
CA SER A 4 45.11 -47.53 39.17
C SER A 4 46.27 -46.65 38.61
N THR A 5 47.02 -45.81 39.37
CA THR A 5 46.92 -45.27 40.75
C THR A 5 47.95 -44.12 41.04
N ASN A 6 47.83 -43.47 42.22
CA ASN A 6 48.90 -42.85 43.08
C ASN A 6 49.42 -41.42 42.75
N LYS A 7 49.85 -40.55 43.71
CA LYS A 7 49.78 -40.54 45.20
C LYS A 7 50.08 -39.16 45.86
N LYS A 8 49.31 -38.84 46.93
CA LYS A 8 49.59 -38.18 48.25
C LYS A 8 50.89 -37.37 48.54
N LYS A 9 50.72 -36.22 49.25
CA LYS A 9 51.19 -35.85 50.63
C LYS A 9 50.68 -34.41 50.96
N ILE A 10 50.11 -33.98 52.10
CA ILE A 10 50.32 -34.14 53.58
C ILE A 10 51.46 -33.26 54.15
N ILE A 11 51.12 -32.28 55.02
CA ILE A 11 51.74 -31.95 56.34
C ILE A 11 50.87 -30.93 57.13
N ARG A 12 51.26 -30.54 58.37
CA ARG A 12 50.35 -30.53 59.54
C ARG A 12 50.95 -29.90 60.82
N GLY A 13 50.44 -28.76 61.31
CA GLY A 13 50.76 -28.12 62.61
C GLY A 13 50.18 -26.68 62.66
N ILE A 14 49.28 -26.27 63.57
CA ILE A 14 49.24 -26.24 65.06
C ILE A 14 50.10 -25.12 65.68
N PHE A 15 49.47 -24.05 66.18
CA PHE A 15 49.55 -23.62 67.59
C PHE A 15 48.41 -22.67 68.01
N LEU A 16 48.17 -22.59 69.33
CA LEU A 16 47.17 -21.81 70.10
C LEU A 16 47.49 -20.29 70.19
N MET A 17 46.67 -19.32 70.67
CA MET A 17 45.48 -19.30 71.56
C MET A 17 44.69 -17.95 71.43
N LEU A 18 43.40 -17.95 71.85
CA LEU A 18 42.54 -16.79 72.27
C LEU A 18 42.17 -15.73 71.20
N SER A 19 40.97 -15.11 71.18
CA SER A 19 39.83 -15.06 72.13
C SER A 19 38.43 -15.00 71.43
N ILE A 20 37.38 -15.22 72.24
CA ILE A 20 35.93 -15.47 71.95
C ILE A 20 35.10 -14.18 72.28
N PRO A 21 33.79 -13.96 71.93
CA PRO A 21 32.77 -14.80 71.23
C PRO A 21 32.01 -14.14 70.04
N PHE A 22 31.28 -14.96 69.25
CA PHE A 22 29.80 -14.84 69.15
C PHE A 22 29.14 -16.12 68.57
N LEU A 23 27.88 -16.33 68.99
CA LEU A 23 26.81 -17.20 68.43
C LEU A 23 26.65 -18.68 68.86
N PHE A 24 25.36 -18.95 69.18
CA PHE A 24 24.57 -20.19 69.28
C PHE A 24 24.84 -21.25 70.36
N PHE A 25 23.77 -21.56 71.10
CA PHE A 25 23.49 -22.88 71.64
C PHE A 25 22.01 -23.25 71.42
N CYS A 26 21.79 -24.50 70.99
CA CYS A 26 20.50 -25.19 71.02
C CYS A 26 20.47 -26.08 72.28
N SER A 27 19.29 -26.40 72.81
CA SER A 27 19.18 -27.35 73.94
C SER A 27 18.28 -28.52 73.58
N CYS A 28 18.69 -29.71 74.02
CA CYS A 28 18.04 -30.98 73.78
C CYS A 28 18.03 -31.78 75.09
N ARG A 29 16.95 -32.51 75.38
CA ARG A 29 16.98 -33.64 76.31
C ARG A 29 15.89 -34.66 76.01
N SER A 30 16.23 -35.93 76.21
CA SER A 30 15.43 -37.10 75.86
C SER A 30 15.00 -37.90 77.09
N THR A 31 13.96 -38.72 76.95
CA THR A 31 13.77 -39.97 77.71
C THR A 31 13.08 -41.03 76.84
N ASN A 32 13.33 -42.31 77.15
CA ASN A 32 12.92 -43.49 76.36
C ASN A 32 11.54 -44.05 76.77
N LYS A 33 10.77 -44.67 75.84
CA LYS A 33 10.44 -46.12 75.83
C LYS A 33 9.23 -46.54 74.95
N ILE A 34 9.41 -47.68 74.26
CA ILE A 34 8.45 -48.76 73.89
C ILE A 34 7.33 -48.46 72.85
N PRO A 35 7.16 -49.30 71.80
CA PRO A 35 6.07 -49.21 70.82
C PRO A 35 4.92 -50.25 71.02
N THR A 36 3.67 -49.80 70.86
CA THR A 36 2.39 -50.54 70.78
C THR A 36 1.33 -49.56 70.22
N GLU A 37 0.35 -49.87 69.35
CA GLU A 37 -0.06 -51.11 68.70
C GLU A 37 -0.31 -50.86 67.19
N GLU A 38 0.44 -51.54 66.32
CA GLU A 38 0.01 -51.96 64.98
C GLU A 38 0.69 -53.32 64.72
N GLU A 39 0.21 -54.08 63.72
CA GLU A 39 0.70 -55.43 63.35
C GLU A 39 0.31 -56.61 64.27
N LYS A 40 -0.99 -56.79 64.53
CA LYS A 40 -1.59 -58.14 64.64
C LYS A 40 -3.11 -58.15 64.45
N GLU A 41 -3.55 -58.24 63.21
CA GLU A 41 -4.52 -59.25 62.76
C GLU A 41 -4.61 -59.30 61.22
N LEU A 42 -5.15 -60.39 60.68
CA LEU A 42 -5.52 -60.57 59.27
C LEU A 42 -4.39 -60.65 58.23
N SER A 43 -3.52 -61.66 58.41
CA SER A 43 -2.97 -62.36 57.24
C SER A 43 -3.98 -63.41 56.72
N LYS A 44 -4.18 -63.47 55.40
CA LYS A 44 -4.82 -64.56 54.61
C LYS A 44 -6.36 -64.69 54.64
N VAL A 45 -7.05 -64.30 53.56
CA VAL A 45 -8.03 -65.15 52.82
C VAL A 45 -7.94 -64.86 51.30
N GLN A 46 -8.25 -65.88 50.51
CA GLN A 46 -7.98 -66.16 49.09
C GLN A 46 -8.55 -65.21 48.01
N LYS A 47 -7.98 -65.35 46.79
CA LYS A 47 -8.44 -64.76 45.50
C LYS A 47 -9.74 -65.38 44.97
N LYS A 48 -10.66 -64.57 44.41
CA LYS A 48 -11.36 -64.78 43.11
C LYS A 48 -12.17 -63.53 42.67
N PRO A 49 -12.65 -63.46 41.42
CA PRO A 49 -12.22 -62.44 40.45
C PRO A 49 -12.90 -61.07 40.60
N ILE A 50 -12.15 -59.99 40.35
CA ILE A 50 -12.73 -58.66 40.19
C ILE A 50 -13.27 -58.52 38.76
N GLN A 51 -14.58 -58.33 38.67
CA GLN A 51 -15.30 -57.97 37.44
C GLN A 51 -14.83 -56.58 36.96
N LYS A 52 -14.73 -56.37 35.64
CA LYS A 52 -14.28 -55.08 35.08
C LYS A 52 -15.13 -53.92 35.64
N PRO A 53 -14.54 -52.81 36.13
CA PRO A 53 -15.31 -51.61 36.41
C PRO A 53 -15.79 -51.01 35.09
N ILE A 54 -17.10 -51.06 34.87
CA ILE A 54 -17.78 -50.27 33.86
C ILE A 54 -17.73 -48.82 34.34
N LEU A 55 -17.22 -47.90 33.51
CA LEU A 55 -17.28 -46.47 33.79
C LEU A 55 -18.73 -46.00 33.62
N GLU A 56 -19.36 -45.66 34.73
CA GLU A 56 -20.71 -45.11 34.74
C GLU A 56 -20.64 -43.60 34.47
N PHE A 57 -20.95 -43.20 33.24
CA PHE A 57 -20.98 -41.78 32.85
C PHE A 57 -22.29 -41.14 33.30
N LYS A 58 -22.23 -40.14 34.18
CA LYS A 58 -23.40 -39.31 34.49
C LYS A 58 -23.79 -38.48 33.27
N LYS A 59 -25.08 -38.55 32.92
CA LYS A 59 -25.69 -37.92 31.75
C LYS A 59 -25.71 -36.38 31.88
N VAL A 60 -24.70 -35.75 31.30
CA VAL A 60 -24.76 -34.40 30.73
C VAL A 60 -24.66 -34.58 29.22
N GLU A 61 -25.25 -33.69 28.42
CA GLU A 61 -25.35 -33.81 26.95
C GLU A 61 -24.01 -33.58 26.24
N HIS A 62 -23.12 -34.55 26.41
CA HIS A 62 -21.81 -34.64 25.77
C HIS A 62 -21.70 -36.00 25.08
N PRO A 63 -20.91 -36.14 23.98
CA PRO A 63 -20.68 -37.44 23.37
C PRO A 63 -20.17 -38.44 24.41
N ASN A 64 -20.67 -39.68 24.38
CA ASN A 64 -20.33 -40.75 25.33
C ASN A 64 -18.82 -41.11 25.38
N ASN A 65 -18.01 -40.50 24.51
CA ASN A 65 -16.57 -40.75 24.31
C ASN A 65 -15.68 -39.52 24.61
N VAL A 66 -16.17 -38.41 25.18
CA VAL A 66 -15.31 -37.26 25.52
C VAL A 66 -14.35 -37.59 26.67
N VAL A 67 -13.05 -37.41 26.44
CA VAL A 67 -12.03 -37.55 27.48
C VAL A 67 -11.73 -36.20 28.14
N ARG A 68 -11.91 -36.11 29.46
CA ARG A 68 -11.42 -35.00 30.30
C ARG A 68 -10.07 -35.37 30.92
N ILE A 69 -9.13 -34.43 30.97
CA ILE A 69 -7.81 -34.69 31.57
C ILE A 69 -7.87 -34.60 33.09
N ASN A 70 -7.25 -35.57 33.76
CA ASN A 70 -7.03 -35.55 35.20
C ASN A 70 -5.73 -36.28 35.57
N ASN A 71 -5.34 -36.18 36.84
CA ASN A 71 -4.10 -36.79 37.34
C ASN A 71 -4.03 -38.32 37.17
N GLN A 72 -5.15 -39.02 36.98
CA GLN A 72 -5.20 -40.47 36.82
C GLN A 72 -5.02 -40.94 35.37
N ASN A 73 -5.48 -40.15 34.39
CA ASN A 73 -5.41 -40.51 32.97
C ASN A 73 -4.29 -39.80 32.18
N ARG A 74 -3.72 -38.71 32.69
CA ARG A 74 -2.66 -37.90 32.04
C ARG A 74 -1.45 -38.71 31.54
N LEU A 75 -1.05 -39.78 32.25
CA LEU A 75 0.05 -40.67 31.82
C LEU A 75 -0.36 -41.70 30.75
N LYS A 76 -1.65 -42.04 30.66
CA LYS A 76 -2.20 -43.01 29.70
C LYS A 76 -2.73 -42.35 28.43
N ILE A 77 -3.07 -41.06 28.49
CA ILE A 77 -3.73 -40.34 27.39
C ILE A 77 -2.87 -40.30 26.12
N LYS A 78 -1.53 -40.14 26.26
CA LYS A 78 -0.58 -40.23 25.13
C LYS A 78 -0.61 -41.60 24.44
N GLN A 79 -0.76 -42.67 25.22
CA GLN A 79 -0.90 -44.02 24.67
C GLN A 79 -2.26 -44.19 23.97
N PHE A 80 -3.36 -43.71 24.55
CA PHE A 80 -4.68 -43.81 23.91
C PHE A 80 -4.80 -42.98 22.64
N ILE A 81 -4.15 -41.81 22.57
CA ILE A 81 -4.01 -41.01 21.34
C ILE A 81 -3.25 -41.80 20.28
N LYS A 82 -2.09 -42.37 20.63
CA LYS A 82 -1.28 -43.19 19.71
C LYS A 82 -2.00 -44.45 19.22
N GLU A 83 -2.93 -44.97 20.01
CA GLU A 83 -3.79 -46.11 19.67
C GLU A 83 -5.09 -45.72 18.94
N ASN A 84 -5.28 -44.44 18.60
CA ASN A 84 -6.50 -43.88 17.99
C ASN A 84 -7.80 -44.20 18.77
N LYS A 85 -7.71 -44.21 20.11
CA LYS A 85 -8.83 -44.52 21.04
C LYS A 85 -9.50 -43.30 21.65
N VAL A 86 -9.10 -42.10 21.25
CA VAL A 86 -9.70 -40.83 21.69
C VAL A 86 -10.18 -40.10 20.45
N GLU A 87 -11.49 -39.94 20.32
CA GLU A 87 -12.13 -39.19 19.23
C GLU A 87 -12.36 -37.73 19.63
N PHE A 88 -12.78 -37.50 20.87
CA PHE A 88 -13.04 -36.16 21.42
C PHE A 88 -12.36 -35.97 22.78
N MET A 89 -11.82 -34.78 23.01
CA MET A 89 -11.17 -34.38 24.26
C MET A 89 -11.69 -33.01 24.69
N GLU A 90 -11.92 -32.80 26.00
CA GLU A 90 -12.23 -31.48 26.53
C GLU A 90 -10.95 -30.82 27.06
N LEU A 91 -10.63 -29.62 26.56
CA LEU A 91 -9.37 -28.92 26.81
C LEU A 91 -9.59 -27.42 26.99
N THR A 92 -8.84 -26.82 27.91
CA THR A 92 -8.74 -25.36 28.06
C THR A 92 -7.63 -24.85 27.14
N VAL A 93 -7.97 -24.05 26.14
CA VAL A 93 -7.03 -23.58 25.10
C VAL A 93 -7.17 -22.07 24.86
N PHE A 94 -6.10 -21.43 24.43
CA PHE A 94 -6.18 -20.09 23.83
C PHE A 94 -6.51 -20.22 22.35
N LEU A 95 -7.47 -19.46 21.85
CA LEU A 95 -7.85 -19.43 20.44
C LEU A 95 -7.36 -18.12 19.78
N PRO A 96 -7.02 -18.11 18.48
CA PRO A 96 -6.74 -16.89 17.71
C PRO A 96 -7.72 -15.76 17.97
N PHE A 97 -7.19 -14.58 18.28
CA PHE A 97 -7.95 -13.36 18.54
C PHE A 97 -8.82 -13.36 19.82
N PHE A 98 -8.78 -14.39 20.66
CA PHE A 98 -9.45 -14.42 21.96
C PHE A 98 -8.50 -14.06 23.11
N SER A 99 -8.83 -13.01 23.87
CA SER A 99 -8.02 -12.53 25.00
C SER A 99 -7.95 -13.51 26.18
N ASN A 100 -8.89 -14.45 26.27
CA ASN A 100 -9.03 -15.41 27.36
C ASN A 100 -8.97 -16.85 26.84
N ALA A 101 -8.47 -17.77 27.66
CA ALA A 101 -8.58 -19.19 27.37
C ALA A 101 -10.06 -19.64 27.43
N SER A 102 -10.41 -20.59 26.58
CA SER A 102 -11.76 -21.14 26.43
C SER A 102 -11.73 -22.65 26.58
N LEU A 103 -12.79 -23.21 27.20
CA LEU A 103 -13.00 -24.65 27.28
C LEU A 103 -13.62 -25.13 25.96
N GLU A 104 -12.88 -25.98 25.23
CA GLU A 104 -13.28 -26.52 23.94
C GLU A 104 -13.43 -28.04 23.99
N VAL A 105 -14.41 -28.55 23.25
CA VAL A 105 -14.42 -29.97 22.84
C VAL A 105 -13.67 -30.04 21.52
N VAL A 106 -12.54 -30.75 21.56
CA VAL A 106 -11.57 -30.87 20.48
C VAL A 106 -11.68 -32.27 19.88
N GLU A 107 -11.97 -32.35 18.59
CA GLU A 107 -11.91 -33.60 17.82
C GLU A 107 -10.44 -33.96 17.52
N VAL A 108 -10.06 -35.21 17.75
CA VAL A 108 -8.68 -35.67 17.59
C VAL A 108 -8.56 -36.53 16.32
N LYS A 109 -7.88 -36.00 15.29
CA LYS A 109 -7.58 -36.74 14.05
C LYS A 109 -6.07 -36.78 13.82
N ASN A 110 -5.49 -37.97 13.63
CA ASN A 110 -4.08 -38.16 13.30
C ASN A 110 -3.08 -37.45 14.25
N GLY A 111 -3.45 -37.27 15.54
CA GLY A 111 -2.63 -36.57 16.54
C GLY A 111 -2.76 -35.05 16.57
N ASN A 112 -3.61 -34.46 15.71
CA ASN A 112 -3.97 -33.04 15.74
C ASN A 112 -5.36 -32.85 16.37
N GLY A 113 -5.57 -31.68 16.99
CA GLY A 113 -6.85 -31.24 17.52
C GLY A 113 -7.56 -30.29 16.57
N TYR A 114 -8.86 -30.51 16.37
CA TYR A 114 -9.75 -29.71 15.54
C TYR A 114 -10.94 -29.20 16.34
N ILE A 115 -11.42 -28.01 16.02
CA ILE A 115 -12.70 -27.46 16.47
C ILE A 115 -13.53 -27.09 15.24
N ASP A 116 -14.84 -26.95 15.41
CA ASP A 116 -15.77 -26.53 14.35
C ASP A 116 -15.59 -27.33 13.04
N GLY A 117 -15.28 -28.63 13.17
CA GLY A 117 -15.10 -29.57 12.04
C GLY A 117 -13.74 -29.51 11.33
N ASP A 118 -13.31 -28.32 10.92
CA ASP A 118 -12.18 -28.06 9.99
C ASP A 118 -11.10 -27.11 10.55
N ILE A 119 -11.34 -26.39 11.65
CA ILE A 119 -10.32 -25.49 12.23
C ILE A 119 -9.28 -26.29 13.02
N GLU A 120 -8.05 -26.40 12.51
CA GLU A 120 -6.94 -27.06 13.22
C GLU A 120 -6.29 -26.12 14.25
N ILE A 121 -6.31 -26.51 15.53
CA ILE A 121 -5.75 -25.71 16.63
C ILE A 121 -4.36 -26.17 17.12
N GLY A 122 -3.84 -27.27 16.57
CA GLY A 122 -2.47 -27.76 16.79
C GLY A 122 -2.37 -29.24 17.17
N LYS A 123 -1.17 -29.70 17.52
CA LYS A 123 -0.93 -31.09 17.96
C LYS A 123 -1.53 -31.33 19.34
N ILE A 124 -2.22 -32.46 19.50
CA ILE A 124 -2.94 -32.77 20.74
C ILE A 124 -2.01 -32.87 21.95
N GLU A 125 -0.78 -33.38 21.78
CA GLU A 125 0.22 -33.46 22.87
C GLU A 125 0.59 -32.09 23.44
N ASP A 126 0.62 -31.06 22.60
CA ASP A 126 0.99 -29.71 23.02
C ASP A 126 -0.22 -28.97 23.62
N LEU A 127 -1.43 -29.19 23.08
CA LEU A 127 -2.68 -28.68 23.66
C LEU A 127 -2.92 -29.23 25.07
N ILE A 128 -2.60 -30.52 25.30
CA ILE A 128 -2.59 -31.14 26.64
C ILE A 128 -1.62 -30.42 27.59
N ALA A 129 -0.46 -29.98 27.10
CA ALA A 129 0.52 -29.24 27.89
C ALA A 129 0.02 -27.82 28.23
N VAL A 130 -0.62 -27.14 27.27
CA VAL A 130 -1.24 -25.82 27.47
C VAL A 130 -2.36 -25.88 28.52
N ASP A 131 -3.32 -26.80 28.39
CA ASP A 131 -4.39 -27.01 29.38
C ASP A 131 -3.80 -27.26 30.77
N SER A 132 -2.79 -28.12 30.87
CA SER A 132 -2.11 -28.42 32.12
C SER A 132 -1.43 -27.20 32.78
N LEU A 133 -0.93 -26.24 31.99
CA LEU A 133 -0.32 -25.00 32.50
C LEU A 133 -1.39 -24.01 32.98
N ILE A 134 -2.53 -23.93 32.28
CA ILE A 134 -3.66 -23.10 32.66
C ILE A 134 -4.26 -23.60 33.99
N GLN A 135 -4.54 -24.91 34.08
CA GLN A 135 -5.11 -25.55 35.27
C GLN A 135 -4.21 -25.46 36.52
N ASN A 136 -2.89 -25.40 36.33
CA ASN A 136 -1.93 -25.25 37.43
C ASN A 136 -1.81 -23.80 37.97
N GLY A 137 -2.59 -22.85 37.46
CA GLY A 137 -2.51 -21.44 37.90
C GLY A 137 -1.20 -20.74 37.53
N THR A 138 -0.37 -21.33 36.64
CA THR A 138 0.75 -20.64 36.01
C THR A 138 0.22 -19.67 34.96
N SER A 139 -0.33 -18.55 35.44
CA SER A 139 -0.68 -17.36 34.66
C SER A 139 0.61 -16.74 34.10
N PHE A 140 1.13 -17.37 33.06
CA PHE A 140 2.44 -17.06 32.52
C PHE A 140 2.43 -15.67 31.88
N ALA A 141 3.48 -14.90 32.16
CA ALA A 141 3.84 -13.71 31.39
C ALA A 141 4.40 -14.09 29.99
N PHE A 142 3.66 -14.90 29.21
CA PHE A 142 4.02 -15.35 27.85
C PHE A 142 3.64 -14.31 26.78
N GLY A 143 4.02 -13.04 26.96
CA GLY A 143 3.89 -12.02 25.91
C GLY A 143 2.48 -11.82 25.34
N LEU A 144 1.42 -12.21 26.06
CA LEU A 144 0.05 -12.24 25.53
C LEU A 144 -0.53 -10.86 25.17
N ASN A 145 0.18 -9.77 25.47
CA ASN A 145 -0.17 -8.43 24.97
C ASN A 145 0.06 -8.26 23.45
N GLN A 146 0.56 -9.27 22.73
CA GLN A 146 0.69 -9.27 21.26
C GLN A 146 -0.42 -10.06 20.55
N PHE A 147 -1.68 -9.96 21.01
CA PHE A 147 -2.83 -10.47 20.25
C PHE A 147 -3.02 -9.77 18.88
N ASP A 148 -2.40 -8.61 18.66
CA ASP A 148 -2.44 -7.88 17.39
C ASP A 148 -1.52 -8.44 16.29
N ASP A 149 -0.51 -9.27 16.59
CA ASP A 149 0.35 -9.90 15.55
C ASP A 149 -0.19 -11.29 15.12
N ARG A 150 -1.51 -11.43 15.07
CA ARG A 150 -2.22 -12.65 14.65
C ARG A 150 -2.88 -12.56 13.28
N LEU A 151 -2.96 -11.37 12.68
CA LEU A 151 -3.24 -11.22 11.25
C LEU A 151 -1.92 -11.25 10.48
N TRP A 152 -2.01 -11.49 9.17
CA TRP A 152 -0.84 -11.45 8.30
C TRP A 152 -0.39 -10.02 8.04
N LYS A 153 0.90 -9.69 8.22
CA LYS A 153 1.39 -8.32 8.06
C LYS A 153 1.08 -7.81 6.65
N GLY A 154 0.37 -6.68 6.55
CA GLY A 154 -0.05 -6.10 5.26
C GLY A 154 -1.00 -6.97 4.42
N GLY A 155 -1.57 -8.04 4.98
CA GLY A 155 -2.37 -9.02 4.23
C GLY A 155 -1.56 -10.02 3.41
N LEU A 156 -0.24 -10.09 3.60
CA LEU A 156 0.64 -11.01 2.86
C LEU A 156 0.66 -12.41 3.47
N ILE A 157 0.28 -13.42 2.68
CA ILE A 157 0.29 -14.83 3.06
C ILE A 157 1.27 -15.59 2.14
N PRO A 158 2.56 -15.72 2.52
CA PRO A 158 3.48 -16.59 1.79
C PRO A 158 3.05 -18.06 1.90
N PHE A 159 3.20 -18.86 0.85
CA PHE A 159 2.80 -20.27 0.83
C PHE A 159 3.83 -21.21 0.19
N GLU A 160 3.92 -22.44 0.69
CA GLU A 160 4.65 -23.54 0.05
C GLU A 160 3.67 -24.69 -0.25
N ILE A 161 3.56 -25.14 -1.50
CA ILE A 161 2.76 -26.32 -1.85
C ILE A 161 3.66 -27.56 -1.87
N LYS A 162 3.33 -28.58 -1.09
CA LYS A 162 4.00 -29.89 -1.14
C LYS A 162 3.50 -30.68 -2.36
N THR A 163 3.93 -30.27 -3.55
CA THR A 163 3.42 -30.75 -4.86
C THR A 163 3.46 -32.27 -5.04
N SER A 164 4.36 -32.98 -4.35
CA SER A 164 4.41 -34.45 -4.30
C SER A 164 3.09 -35.09 -3.89
N ASP A 165 2.35 -34.44 -3.00
CA ASP A 165 1.15 -34.98 -2.34
C ASP A 165 -0.09 -34.94 -3.25
N PHE A 166 -0.04 -34.13 -4.31
CA PHE A 166 -1.16 -33.86 -5.21
C PHE A 166 -0.90 -34.34 -6.65
N ARG A 167 0.17 -35.10 -6.88
CA ARG A 167 0.54 -35.63 -8.21
C ARG A 167 -0.59 -36.45 -8.83
N GLY A 168 -0.93 -36.15 -10.08
CA GLY A 168 -2.01 -36.83 -10.82
C GLY A 168 -3.43 -36.43 -10.39
N THR A 169 -3.58 -35.38 -9.59
CA THR A 169 -4.88 -34.88 -9.10
C THR A 169 -5.18 -33.50 -9.66
N ARG A 170 -6.46 -33.06 -9.59
CA ARG A 170 -6.84 -31.69 -9.95
C ARG A 170 -6.49 -30.64 -8.89
N ALA A 171 -6.09 -31.05 -7.69
CA ALA A 171 -5.99 -30.18 -6.53
C ALA A 171 -5.07 -28.96 -6.75
N ILE A 172 -3.94 -29.13 -7.45
CA ILE A 172 -3.03 -28.01 -7.77
C ILE A 172 -3.73 -26.93 -8.60
N SER A 173 -4.54 -27.30 -9.61
CA SER A 173 -5.28 -26.33 -10.42
C SER A 173 -6.35 -25.61 -9.59
N GLU A 174 -7.04 -26.32 -8.70
CA GLU A 174 -8.04 -25.73 -7.80
C GLU A 174 -7.40 -24.82 -6.74
N ILE A 175 -6.18 -25.14 -6.29
CA ILE A 175 -5.37 -24.29 -5.38
C ILE A 175 -4.99 -22.99 -6.07
N ASN A 176 -4.49 -23.05 -7.31
CA ASN A 176 -4.15 -21.85 -8.08
C ASN A 176 -5.37 -20.94 -8.26
N LYS A 177 -6.52 -21.47 -8.72
CA LYS A 177 -7.76 -20.69 -8.85
C LYS A 177 -8.20 -20.03 -7.54
N ALA A 178 -8.03 -20.71 -6.41
CA ALA A 178 -8.36 -20.15 -5.10
C ALA A 178 -7.39 -19.02 -4.71
N ILE A 179 -6.09 -19.18 -4.94
CA ILE A 179 -5.06 -18.14 -4.79
C ILE A 179 -5.38 -16.94 -5.68
N ASP A 180 -5.65 -17.17 -6.96
CA ASP A 180 -5.97 -16.11 -7.93
C ASP A 180 -7.27 -15.40 -7.56
N SER A 181 -8.26 -16.09 -7.02
CA SER A 181 -9.49 -15.46 -6.56
C SER A 181 -9.33 -14.70 -5.24
N ILE A 182 -8.46 -15.13 -4.31
CA ILE A 182 -8.08 -14.34 -3.13
C ILE A 182 -7.38 -13.07 -3.61
N ASN A 183 -6.36 -13.23 -4.46
CA ASN A 183 -5.59 -12.12 -5.00
C ASN A 183 -6.48 -11.17 -5.83
N THR A 184 -7.33 -11.63 -6.75
CA THR A 184 -8.14 -10.75 -7.62
C THR A 184 -9.35 -10.10 -6.95
N ARG A 185 -9.89 -10.68 -5.86
CA ARG A 185 -11.16 -10.21 -5.27
C ARG A 185 -11.05 -9.68 -3.84
N THR A 186 -9.87 -9.73 -3.22
CA THR A 186 -9.66 -9.27 -1.84
C THR A 186 -8.39 -8.41 -1.72
N ASN A 187 -8.25 -7.72 -0.59
CA ASN A 187 -7.05 -6.99 -0.21
C ASN A 187 -5.91 -7.89 0.32
N LEU A 188 -6.11 -9.22 0.42
CA LEU A 188 -5.08 -10.18 0.79
C LEU A 188 -4.18 -10.52 -0.40
N THR A 189 -2.90 -10.80 -0.13
CA THR A 189 -1.89 -11.15 -1.13
C THR A 189 -1.26 -12.51 -0.80
N MET A 190 -1.60 -13.54 -1.56
CA MET A 190 -0.96 -14.86 -1.48
C MET A 190 0.18 -14.97 -2.50
N ILE A 191 1.39 -15.29 -2.03
CA ILE A 191 2.59 -15.48 -2.88
C ILE A 191 3.29 -16.79 -2.56
N PRO A 192 3.93 -17.45 -3.55
CA PRO A 192 4.89 -18.52 -3.27
C PRO A 192 6.00 -18.03 -2.33
N ARG A 193 6.30 -18.81 -1.28
CA ARG A 193 7.38 -18.52 -0.34
C ARG A 193 8.73 -18.62 -1.05
N THR A 194 9.59 -17.65 -0.80
CA THR A 194 11.02 -17.69 -1.14
C THR A 194 11.86 -17.71 0.12
N SER A 195 11.94 -16.58 0.84
CA SER A 195 12.75 -16.41 2.05
C SER A 195 11.97 -15.96 3.30
N GLN A 196 10.68 -15.63 3.16
CA GLN A 196 9.85 -15.12 4.27
C GLN A 196 9.77 -16.16 5.39
N ASP A 197 10.07 -15.79 6.64
CA ASP A 197 10.07 -16.74 7.76
C ASP A 197 8.67 -17.31 8.06
N GLU A 198 7.64 -16.46 8.04
CA GLU A 198 6.24 -16.79 8.31
C GLU A 198 5.50 -17.11 7.00
N TYR A 199 4.79 -18.25 6.98
CA TYR A 199 4.16 -18.80 5.77
C TYR A 199 3.18 -19.92 6.12
N ILE A 200 2.26 -20.24 5.22
CA ILE A 200 1.52 -21.50 5.26
C ILE A 200 2.21 -22.59 4.44
N LYS A 201 2.09 -23.83 4.89
CA LYS A 201 2.39 -24.99 4.06
C LYS A 201 1.09 -25.69 3.64
N ILE A 202 0.96 -25.98 2.35
CA ILE A 202 -0.20 -26.67 1.79
C ILE A 202 0.19 -28.13 1.54
N GLU A 203 -0.37 -29.05 2.34
CA GLU A 203 -0.10 -30.49 2.31
C GLU A 203 -1.40 -31.28 2.15
N THR A 204 -1.33 -32.57 1.79
CA THR A 204 -2.55 -33.38 1.74
C THR A 204 -3.00 -33.86 3.12
N ASN A 205 -4.32 -33.91 3.37
CA ASN A 205 -4.89 -34.68 4.48
C ASN A 205 -4.96 -36.19 4.19
N GLY A 206 -4.58 -36.64 2.98
CA GLY A 206 -4.60 -38.04 2.55
C GLY A 206 -5.96 -38.56 2.11
N LEU A 207 -6.98 -37.68 2.03
CA LEU A 207 -8.35 -38.05 1.65
C LEU A 207 -8.65 -37.75 0.17
N THR A 208 -9.71 -38.38 -0.34
CA THR A 208 -10.22 -38.26 -1.73
C THR A 208 -11.64 -37.68 -1.79
N ASN A 209 -12.14 -37.14 -0.68
CA ASN A 209 -13.40 -36.40 -0.59
C ASN A 209 -13.19 -34.90 -0.93
N ASN A 210 -14.18 -34.05 -0.67
CA ASN A 210 -14.05 -32.60 -0.73
C ASN A 210 -13.95 -32.03 0.70
N SER A 211 -12.76 -32.10 1.33
CA SER A 211 -12.55 -31.60 2.69
C SER A 211 -11.17 -30.96 2.87
N GLY A 212 -11.16 -29.81 3.53
CA GLY A 212 -9.95 -29.11 3.96
C GLY A 212 -9.85 -29.07 5.49
N SER A 213 -8.79 -28.41 5.96
CA SER A 213 -8.67 -27.87 7.31
C SER A 213 -7.55 -26.85 7.38
N SER A 214 -7.72 -25.81 8.20
CA SER A 214 -6.73 -24.74 8.38
C SER A 214 -6.74 -24.20 9.81
N PRO A 215 -5.57 -23.81 10.36
CA PRO A 215 -5.51 -22.90 11.50
C PRO A 215 -6.10 -21.53 11.16
N VAL A 216 -6.59 -20.83 12.19
CA VAL A 216 -7.10 -19.47 12.03
C VAL A 216 -5.99 -18.43 12.24
N GLY A 217 -5.80 -17.54 11.25
CA GLY A 217 -4.87 -16.41 11.27
C GLY A 217 -3.38 -16.77 11.09
N LYS A 218 -2.51 -15.78 11.31
CA LYS A 218 -1.03 -15.90 11.28
C LYS A 218 -0.47 -16.85 12.35
N CYS A 219 -1.30 -17.31 13.31
CA CYS A 219 -1.40 -18.71 13.72
C CYS A 219 -2.31 -18.88 14.97
N GLY A 220 -2.83 -20.10 15.18
CA GLY A 220 -3.39 -20.63 16.44
C GLY A 220 -2.75 -20.11 17.74
N THR A 221 -1.66 -20.76 18.12
CA THR A 221 -1.18 -20.93 19.51
C THR A 221 0.37 -20.97 19.62
N CYS A 222 1.06 -20.58 18.55
CA CYS A 222 2.48 -20.84 18.22
C CYS A 222 3.56 -20.31 19.17
N HIS A 223 3.26 -19.40 20.11
CA HIS A 223 4.26 -19.01 21.12
C HIS A 223 4.77 -20.22 21.93
N LEU A 224 4.02 -21.34 21.93
CA LEU A 224 4.44 -22.64 22.46
C LEU A 224 4.43 -23.78 21.42
N LEU A 225 3.73 -23.63 20.27
CA LEU A 225 3.54 -24.70 19.28
C LEU A 225 4.43 -24.50 18.03
N LYS A 226 5.54 -25.22 17.93
CA LYS A 226 6.62 -24.94 16.96
C LYS A 226 6.31 -25.19 15.46
N ASN A 227 5.13 -25.71 15.09
CA ASN A 227 4.86 -26.20 13.72
C ASN A 227 3.46 -25.85 13.16
N SER A 228 2.71 -24.91 13.75
CA SER A 228 1.25 -24.80 13.56
C SER A 228 0.78 -23.92 12.40
N HIS A 229 1.27 -24.18 11.17
CA HIS A 229 0.81 -23.50 9.95
C HIS A 229 0.82 -24.45 8.73
N ILE A 230 -0.12 -25.39 8.76
CA ILE A 230 -0.32 -26.33 7.66
C ILE A 230 -1.81 -26.32 7.29
N VAL A 231 -2.11 -25.87 6.07
CA VAL A 231 -3.42 -26.03 5.43
C VAL A 231 -3.46 -27.43 4.82
N ARG A 232 -4.42 -28.27 5.22
CA ARG A 232 -4.48 -29.67 4.80
C ARG A 232 -5.67 -29.91 3.88
N LEU A 233 -5.39 -30.21 2.62
CA LEU A 233 -6.40 -30.34 1.58
C LEU A 233 -6.54 -31.79 1.10
N SER A 234 -7.75 -32.19 0.72
CA SER A 234 -7.94 -33.47 0.04
C SER A 234 -7.45 -33.45 -1.41
N SER A 235 -7.20 -34.62 -1.98
CA SER A 235 -6.77 -34.79 -3.38
C SER A 235 -7.86 -34.45 -4.40
N ALA A 236 -9.14 -34.54 -4.03
CA ALA A 236 -10.29 -34.24 -4.88
C ALA A 236 -10.97 -32.90 -4.52
N ILE A 237 -10.30 -32.07 -3.72
CA ILE A 237 -10.76 -30.77 -3.25
C ILE A 237 -11.25 -29.87 -4.41
N SER A 238 -12.14 -28.93 -4.08
CA SER A 238 -12.66 -27.91 -4.98
C SER A 238 -12.18 -26.51 -4.57
N GLU A 239 -12.06 -25.61 -5.55
CA GLU A 239 -11.72 -24.20 -5.37
C GLU A 239 -12.49 -23.54 -4.20
N SER A 240 -13.79 -23.83 -4.08
CA SER A 240 -14.65 -23.29 -3.01
C SER A 240 -14.20 -23.66 -1.61
N VAL A 241 -13.79 -24.90 -1.37
CA VAL A 241 -13.33 -25.31 -0.02
C VAL A 241 -11.95 -24.73 0.25
N ILE A 242 -11.08 -24.65 -0.76
CA ILE A 242 -9.76 -24.03 -0.61
C ILE A 242 -9.89 -22.54 -0.25
N LYS A 243 -10.84 -21.83 -0.88
CA LYS A 243 -11.20 -20.45 -0.52
C LYS A 243 -11.61 -20.32 0.94
N HIS A 244 -12.44 -21.24 1.44
CA HIS A 244 -12.85 -21.31 2.85
C HIS A 244 -11.63 -21.49 3.78
N GLU A 245 -10.75 -22.45 3.49
CA GLU A 245 -9.50 -22.65 4.26
C GLU A 245 -8.56 -21.43 4.23
N PHE A 246 -8.53 -20.69 3.13
CA PHE A 246 -7.75 -19.45 3.02
C PHE A 246 -8.38 -18.29 3.79
N LEU A 247 -9.70 -18.24 3.99
CA LEU A 247 -10.32 -17.28 4.90
C LEU A 247 -10.07 -17.64 6.37
N HIS A 248 -10.08 -18.92 6.73
CA HIS A 248 -9.53 -19.36 8.03
C HIS A 248 -8.08 -18.89 8.19
N THR A 249 -7.21 -19.17 7.22
CA THR A 249 -5.82 -18.70 7.20
C THR A 249 -5.73 -17.18 7.40
N ALA A 250 -6.64 -16.40 6.80
CA ALA A 250 -6.70 -14.94 6.94
C ALA A 250 -7.23 -14.45 8.30
N GLY A 251 -7.76 -15.33 9.15
CA GLY A 251 -8.22 -15.00 10.51
C GLY A 251 -9.74 -15.08 10.72
N VAL A 252 -10.50 -15.58 9.75
CA VAL A 252 -11.97 -15.63 9.77
C VAL A 252 -12.45 -16.94 10.40
N TYR A 253 -13.38 -16.85 11.36
CA TYR A 253 -14.13 -18.00 11.89
C TYR A 253 -15.43 -18.21 11.09
N HIS A 254 -16.12 -19.35 11.26
CA HIS A 254 -17.38 -19.58 10.55
C HIS A 254 -18.47 -18.55 10.91
N GLU A 255 -19.29 -18.18 9.95
CA GLU A 255 -20.31 -17.14 10.14
C GLU A 255 -21.41 -17.58 11.13
N GLN A 256 -21.85 -18.86 11.08
CA GLN A 256 -22.79 -19.41 12.07
C GLN A 256 -22.19 -19.59 13.47
N SER A 257 -20.95 -19.19 13.69
CA SER A 257 -20.34 -19.12 15.02
C SER A 257 -20.48 -17.75 15.69
N ARG A 258 -20.93 -16.70 14.96
CA ARG A 258 -21.00 -15.33 15.49
C ARG A 258 -21.91 -15.19 16.72
N PRO A 259 -21.66 -14.20 17.61
CA PRO A 259 -22.50 -13.95 18.80
C PRO A 259 -23.97 -13.61 18.47
N ASP A 260 -24.20 -12.90 17.36
CA ASP A 260 -25.45 -12.33 16.88
C ASP A 260 -26.25 -13.26 15.93
N ARG A 261 -25.71 -14.44 15.60
CA ARG A 261 -26.32 -15.35 14.61
C ARG A 261 -27.78 -15.72 14.88
N ASP A 262 -28.19 -15.76 16.16
CA ASP A 262 -29.47 -16.35 16.55
C ASP A 262 -30.65 -15.44 16.13
N ASP A 263 -30.36 -14.18 15.77
CA ASP A 263 -31.30 -13.27 15.10
C ASP A 263 -31.58 -13.69 13.64
N PHE A 264 -30.64 -14.39 13.00
CA PHE A 264 -30.68 -14.76 11.57
C PHE A 264 -30.91 -16.26 11.30
N VAL A 265 -30.48 -17.14 12.21
CA VAL A 265 -30.61 -18.60 12.08
C VAL A 265 -30.95 -19.29 13.40
N THR A 266 -31.68 -20.39 13.32
CA THR A 266 -31.98 -21.28 14.45
C THR A 266 -31.15 -22.56 14.34
N ILE A 267 -30.45 -22.94 15.42
CA ILE A 267 -29.70 -24.19 15.50
C ILE A 267 -30.59 -25.30 16.08
N ASN A 268 -30.87 -26.33 15.28
CA ASN A 268 -31.73 -27.45 15.64
C ASN A 268 -30.90 -28.56 16.30
N PHE A 269 -30.60 -28.44 17.60
CA PHE A 269 -29.67 -29.36 18.29
C PHE A 269 -30.08 -30.84 18.23
N ASP A 270 -31.37 -31.16 18.29
CA ASP A 270 -31.88 -32.54 18.13
C ASP A 270 -31.61 -33.14 16.73
N CYS A 271 -31.43 -32.28 15.73
CA CYS A 271 -31.13 -32.65 14.34
C CYS A 271 -29.63 -32.74 14.05
N ILE A 272 -28.75 -32.49 15.02
CA ILE A 272 -27.31 -32.67 14.88
C ILE A 272 -26.93 -34.12 15.17
N GLN A 273 -25.92 -34.63 14.46
CA GLN A 273 -25.32 -35.95 14.68
C GLN A 273 -24.73 -36.07 16.09
N ASP A 274 -24.85 -37.27 16.69
CA ASP A 274 -24.40 -37.49 18.07
C ASP A 274 -22.94 -37.05 18.27
N GLY A 275 -22.76 -36.17 19.24
CA GLY A 275 -21.46 -35.60 19.60
C GLY A 275 -21.01 -34.38 18.79
N ARG A 276 -21.68 -33.99 17.71
CA ARG A 276 -21.26 -32.87 16.84
C ARG A 276 -21.76 -31.49 17.28
N ASN A 277 -22.54 -31.40 18.36
CA ASN A 277 -23.08 -30.13 18.90
C ASN A 277 -22.01 -29.06 19.20
N HIS A 278 -20.78 -29.46 19.51
CA HIS A 278 -19.69 -28.53 19.81
C HIS A 278 -19.30 -27.62 18.63
N ASN A 279 -19.52 -28.08 17.39
CA ASN A 279 -19.26 -27.31 16.15
C ASN A 279 -20.23 -26.14 15.94
N PHE A 280 -21.24 -26.00 16.81
CA PHE A 280 -22.25 -24.94 16.77
C PHE A 280 -22.13 -24.01 18.00
N LYS A 281 -20.98 -24.01 18.68
CA LYS A 281 -20.69 -23.10 19.79
C LYS A 281 -20.56 -21.66 19.28
N LYS A 282 -21.17 -20.70 19.98
CA LYS A 282 -20.95 -19.27 19.68
C LYS A 282 -19.54 -18.84 20.11
N ARG A 283 -18.89 -18.06 19.25
CA ARG A 283 -17.52 -17.57 19.35
C ARG A 283 -17.57 -16.07 19.68
N ASN A 284 -17.13 -15.68 20.86
CA ASN A 284 -17.10 -14.27 21.33
C ASN A 284 -15.97 -13.44 20.66
N GLY A 285 -15.82 -13.54 19.34
CA GLY A 285 -14.87 -12.74 18.55
C GLY A 285 -15.45 -11.39 18.14
N THR A 286 -14.64 -10.57 17.47
CA THR A 286 -15.13 -9.34 16.83
C THR A 286 -15.90 -9.68 15.56
N ALA A 287 -17.17 -9.26 15.49
CA ALA A 287 -17.96 -9.32 14.27
C ALA A 287 -17.63 -8.12 13.37
N PHE A 288 -17.38 -8.36 12.08
CA PHE A 288 -17.12 -7.32 11.09
C PHE A 288 -18.29 -7.25 10.11
N GLY A 289 -19.01 -6.13 10.10
CA GLY A 289 -20.19 -5.92 9.25
C GLY A 289 -21.42 -6.75 9.63
N ASP A 290 -22.48 -6.60 8.83
CA ASP A 290 -23.73 -7.35 8.97
C ASP A 290 -23.51 -8.86 8.82
N TYR A 291 -24.36 -9.65 9.49
CA TYR A 291 -24.38 -11.11 9.32
C TYR A 291 -24.64 -11.52 7.87
N ASP A 292 -23.79 -12.38 7.30
CA ASP A 292 -23.96 -12.91 5.95
C ASP A 292 -24.34 -14.39 5.96
N ALA A 293 -25.65 -14.64 6.03
CA ALA A 293 -26.20 -15.99 5.91
C ALA A 293 -25.73 -16.76 4.65
N THR A 294 -25.31 -16.06 3.60
CA THR A 294 -24.80 -16.65 2.36
C THR A 294 -23.28 -16.70 2.26
N SER A 295 -22.53 -16.28 3.28
CA SER A 295 -21.06 -16.30 3.29
C SER A 295 -20.49 -17.66 2.90
N ILE A 296 -19.33 -17.68 2.23
CA ILE A 296 -18.58 -18.92 2.01
C ILE A 296 -18.14 -19.57 3.34
N MET A 297 -18.10 -18.80 4.43
CA MET A 297 -17.79 -19.24 5.80
C MET A 297 -19.02 -19.72 6.58
N HIS A 298 -20.22 -19.68 6.01
CA HIS A 298 -21.43 -20.15 6.65
C HIS A 298 -21.69 -21.63 6.33
N TYR A 299 -21.94 -22.45 7.35
CA TYR A 299 -22.37 -23.84 7.18
C TYR A 299 -23.66 -23.96 6.36
N ALA A 300 -23.76 -25.00 5.53
CA ALA A 300 -25.01 -25.41 4.93
C ALA A 300 -26.02 -25.88 6.00
N SER A 301 -27.31 -25.83 5.69
CA SER A 301 -28.41 -26.29 6.57
C SER A 301 -28.31 -27.77 6.99
N THR A 302 -27.57 -28.58 6.24
CA THR A 302 -27.35 -30.02 6.47
C THR A 302 -25.99 -30.36 7.08
N THR A 303 -25.12 -29.38 7.36
CA THR A 303 -23.81 -29.64 7.95
C THR A 303 -23.95 -30.33 9.31
N PHE A 304 -23.30 -31.49 9.49
CA PHE A 304 -23.47 -32.38 10.66
C PHE A 304 -24.92 -32.78 10.99
N SER A 305 -25.87 -32.71 10.05
CA SER A 305 -27.27 -33.04 10.34
C SER A 305 -27.55 -34.55 10.30
N ARG A 306 -28.62 -34.96 10.98
CA ARG A 306 -29.23 -36.30 10.87
C ARG A 306 -29.97 -36.40 9.52
N PRO A 307 -30.10 -37.59 8.91
CA PRO A 307 -30.65 -37.72 7.55
C PRO A 307 -32.07 -37.18 7.31
N SER A 308 -32.86 -36.97 8.37
CA SER A 308 -34.27 -36.58 8.29
C SER A 308 -34.56 -35.12 8.62
N CYS A 309 -33.58 -34.30 8.96
CA CYS A 309 -33.78 -32.86 9.24
C CYS A 309 -32.49 -32.04 9.13
N ASN A 310 -32.66 -30.71 9.09
CA ASN A 310 -31.58 -29.73 9.00
C ASN A 310 -31.02 -29.40 10.39
N SER A 311 -29.72 -29.24 10.52
CA SER A 311 -29.05 -28.75 11.73
C SER A 311 -29.17 -27.23 11.90
N ILE A 312 -29.35 -26.50 10.80
CA ILE A 312 -29.58 -25.05 10.80
C ILE A 312 -30.84 -24.74 9.97
N SER A 313 -31.74 -23.95 10.55
CA SER A 313 -32.88 -23.33 9.85
C SER A 313 -32.64 -21.82 9.70
N PRO A 314 -32.93 -21.20 8.54
CA PRO A 314 -32.98 -19.75 8.43
C PRO A 314 -34.17 -19.19 9.22
N ASN A 315 -33.99 -18.00 9.81
CA ASN A 315 -35.09 -17.22 10.38
C ASN A 315 -35.80 -16.39 9.29
N ASP A 316 -36.92 -15.75 9.65
CA ASP A 316 -37.70 -14.92 8.73
C ASP A 316 -36.83 -13.82 8.07
N GLY A 317 -36.88 -13.75 6.74
CA GLY A 317 -36.08 -12.83 5.92
C GLY A 317 -34.77 -13.42 5.38
N VAL A 318 -34.31 -14.58 5.86
CA VAL A 318 -33.14 -15.28 5.31
C VAL A 318 -33.59 -16.34 4.29
N THR A 319 -33.14 -16.21 3.04
CA THR A 319 -33.60 -17.05 1.92
C THR A 319 -32.72 -18.27 1.62
N SER A 320 -31.46 -18.27 2.07
CA SER A 320 -30.46 -19.28 1.74
C SER A 320 -29.29 -19.25 2.72
N LEU A 321 -28.68 -20.42 3.00
CA LEU A 321 -27.55 -20.57 3.91
C LEU A 321 -26.31 -21.12 3.18
N GLY A 322 -25.17 -20.44 3.34
CA GLY A 322 -23.90 -20.77 2.69
C GLY A 322 -23.88 -20.56 1.17
N ASN A 323 -22.69 -20.60 0.58
CA ASN A 323 -22.48 -20.59 -0.86
C ASN A 323 -21.16 -21.28 -1.26
N ASN A 324 -20.73 -21.15 -2.52
CA ASN A 324 -19.46 -21.68 -3.02
C ASN A 324 -18.44 -20.61 -3.51
N ASN A 325 -18.60 -19.32 -3.19
CA ASN A 325 -17.76 -18.23 -3.69
C ASN A 325 -17.91 -16.93 -2.87
N PHE A 326 -16.86 -16.10 -2.75
CA PHE A 326 -16.91 -14.88 -1.92
C PHE A 326 -18.09 -13.97 -2.26
N THR A 327 -18.87 -13.60 -1.24
CA THR A 327 -19.87 -12.53 -1.29
C THR A 327 -19.19 -11.15 -1.24
N ALA A 328 -19.98 -10.10 -1.43
CA ALA A 328 -19.49 -8.73 -1.18
C ALA A 328 -19.18 -8.48 0.31
N ARG A 329 -19.86 -9.19 1.23
CA ARG A 329 -19.65 -9.05 2.69
C ARG A 329 -18.38 -9.79 3.15
N ASP A 330 -18.09 -10.97 2.58
CA ASP A 330 -16.81 -11.66 2.78
C ASP A 330 -15.62 -10.73 2.45
N ILE A 331 -15.69 -10.08 1.27
CA ILE A 331 -14.64 -9.17 0.78
C ILE A 331 -14.53 -7.93 1.68
N ASN A 332 -15.65 -7.24 1.94
CA ASN A 332 -15.67 -6.05 2.79
C ASN A 332 -15.23 -6.34 4.24
N GLY A 333 -15.53 -7.53 4.77
CA GLY A 333 -15.05 -8.00 6.07
C GLY A 333 -13.52 -8.05 6.13
N LEU A 334 -12.88 -8.67 5.12
CA LEU A 334 -11.41 -8.69 4.99
C LEU A 334 -10.81 -7.30 4.80
N GLU A 335 -11.47 -6.44 4.02
CA GLU A 335 -11.06 -5.04 3.85
C GLU A 335 -11.04 -4.31 5.19
N ILE A 336 -12.11 -4.39 5.98
CA ILE A 336 -12.15 -3.79 7.32
C ILE A 336 -11.10 -4.43 8.24
N MET A 337 -11.00 -5.75 8.29
CA MET A 337 -10.04 -6.46 9.16
C MET A 337 -8.60 -6.02 8.95
N TYR A 338 -8.14 -5.98 7.69
CA TYR A 338 -6.75 -5.71 7.37
C TYR A 338 -6.43 -4.21 7.24
N ASN A 339 -7.39 -3.36 6.87
CA ASN A 339 -7.19 -1.91 6.87
C ASN A 339 -7.22 -1.31 8.30
N SER A 340 -8.00 -1.87 9.24
CA SER A 340 -8.21 -1.26 10.57
C SER A 340 -7.12 -1.52 11.61
N LYS A 341 -6.35 -2.61 11.49
CA LYS A 341 -5.32 -3.01 12.48
C LYS A 341 -3.87 -2.90 12.05
N HIS A 342 -3.58 -3.11 10.77
CA HIS A 342 -2.21 -2.99 10.24
C HIS A 342 -2.07 -1.89 9.18
N GLY A 343 -3.19 -1.36 8.68
CA GLY A 343 -3.21 -0.69 7.39
C GLY A 343 -2.76 -1.62 6.25
N LYS A 344 -2.74 -1.09 5.04
CA LYS A 344 -1.71 -1.53 4.09
C LYS A 344 -0.40 -0.95 4.61
N ASP A 345 0.58 -1.78 4.96
CA ASP A 345 1.88 -1.39 5.53
C ASP A 345 2.81 -0.70 4.49
N GLY A 346 2.23 -0.02 3.50
CA GLY A 346 2.90 0.50 2.30
C GLY A 346 3.60 -0.56 1.44
N THR A 347 3.64 -1.81 1.89
CA THR A 347 4.56 -2.83 1.36
C THR A 347 4.24 -3.13 -0.09
N THR A 348 5.24 -2.97 -0.93
CA THR A 348 5.14 -3.17 -2.36
C THR A 348 5.34 -4.64 -2.71
N TYR A 349 4.47 -5.19 -3.55
CA TYR A 349 4.54 -6.59 -3.98
C TYR A 349 4.63 -6.70 -5.49
N MET A 350 5.51 -7.58 -5.98
CA MET A 350 5.59 -7.98 -7.37
C MET A 350 5.42 -9.48 -7.49
N MET A 351 4.46 -9.91 -8.31
CA MET A 351 4.12 -11.30 -8.59
C MET A 351 4.45 -11.62 -10.05
N LEU A 352 5.16 -12.71 -10.29
CA LEU A 352 5.48 -13.19 -11.62
C LEU A 352 4.36 -14.09 -12.13
N MET A 353 3.89 -13.83 -13.35
CA MET A 353 2.85 -14.61 -14.02
C MET A 353 3.41 -15.37 -15.22
N ASP A 354 2.86 -16.55 -15.48
CA ASP A 354 3.16 -17.32 -16.69
C ASP A 354 2.24 -16.99 -17.87
N LYS A 355 2.42 -17.71 -18.98
CA LYS A 355 1.60 -17.60 -20.20
C LYS A 355 0.10 -17.87 -19.99
N GLU A 356 -0.25 -18.63 -18.96
CA GLU A 356 -1.63 -18.97 -18.57
C GLU A 356 -2.24 -17.88 -17.67
N ARG A 357 -1.40 -16.92 -17.23
CA ARG A 357 -1.69 -15.80 -16.32
C ARG A 357 -1.82 -16.22 -14.85
N ASP A 358 -1.41 -17.43 -14.52
CA ASP A 358 -1.31 -17.91 -13.13
C ASP A 358 -0.14 -17.21 -12.43
N VAL A 359 -0.31 -16.82 -11.16
CA VAL A 359 0.82 -16.35 -10.33
C VAL A 359 1.71 -17.54 -9.94
N ARG A 360 2.98 -17.51 -10.37
CA ARG A 360 3.96 -18.61 -10.19
C ARG A 360 5.11 -18.30 -9.23
N ASN A 361 5.37 -17.02 -8.97
CA ASN A 361 6.30 -16.57 -7.92
C ASN A 361 5.89 -15.18 -7.40
N GLY A 362 6.37 -14.78 -6.23
CA GLY A 362 6.11 -13.46 -5.68
C GLY A 362 7.21 -12.94 -4.75
N TYR A 363 7.40 -11.64 -4.81
CA TYR A 363 8.44 -10.89 -4.11
C TYR A 363 7.81 -9.79 -3.28
N THR A 364 8.19 -9.75 -2.00
CA THR A 364 8.04 -8.58 -1.15
C THR A 364 9.18 -7.64 -1.47
N ILE A 365 8.90 -6.46 -1.98
CA ILE A 365 9.91 -5.46 -2.32
C ILE A 365 10.00 -4.50 -1.11
N VAL A 366 11.10 -4.61 -0.36
CA VAL A 366 11.38 -3.81 0.84
C VAL A 366 12.58 -2.93 0.56
N ASP A 367 12.38 -1.61 0.61
CA ASP A 367 13.36 -0.53 0.48
C ASP A 367 14.30 -0.57 -0.75
N GLY A 368 13.97 0.23 -1.78
CA GLY A 368 14.90 0.69 -2.82
C GLY A 368 15.06 -0.21 -4.05
N ASN A 369 16.23 -0.11 -4.69
CA ASN A 369 16.59 -0.82 -5.93
C ASN A 369 16.79 -2.33 -5.67
N VAL A 370 15.81 -3.15 -6.04
CA VAL A 370 15.84 -4.61 -5.90
C VAL A 370 16.13 -5.26 -7.26
N ARG A 371 17.25 -5.97 -7.35
CA ARG A 371 17.65 -6.75 -8.53
C ARG A 371 17.38 -8.24 -8.32
N ILE A 372 16.48 -8.78 -9.15
CA ILE A 372 16.07 -10.19 -9.16
C ILE A 372 16.72 -10.85 -10.39
N ILE A 373 17.70 -11.71 -10.14
CA ILE A 373 18.56 -12.29 -11.18
C ILE A 373 18.01 -13.62 -11.72
N GLU A 374 17.31 -14.41 -10.89
CA GLU A 374 16.62 -15.63 -11.33
C GLU A 374 15.37 -15.83 -10.45
N SER A 375 14.33 -16.46 -11.01
CA SER A 375 13.16 -16.92 -10.25
C SER A 375 13.46 -18.33 -9.70
N PRO A 376 13.61 -18.54 -8.38
CA PRO A 376 14.01 -19.87 -7.86
C PRO A 376 12.97 -20.98 -8.13
N SER A 377 11.75 -20.61 -8.52
CA SER A 377 10.62 -21.50 -8.81
C SER A 377 10.15 -21.49 -10.27
N MET A 378 10.76 -20.69 -11.17
CA MET A 378 10.45 -20.69 -12.60
C MET A 378 11.75 -20.65 -13.43
N PRO A 379 11.88 -21.47 -14.48
CA PRO A 379 12.82 -21.20 -15.56
C PRO A 379 12.58 -19.78 -16.13
N ASN A 380 13.65 -19.14 -16.61
CA ASN A 380 13.58 -17.80 -17.23
C ASN A 380 12.55 -17.72 -18.39
N ASP A 381 12.30 -18.85 -19.04
CA ASP A 381 11.48 -18.96 -20.24
C ASP A 381 9.95 -18.96 -19.98
N ASP A 382 9.50 -18.91 -18.72
CA ASP A 382 8.07 -19.01 -18.39
C ASP A 382 7.39 -17.66 -18.04
N ILE A 383 8.13 -16.59 -17.75
CA ILE A 383 7.55 -15.31 -17.29
C ILE A 383 6.95 -14.52 -18.48
N HIS A 384 5.63 -14.34 -18.48
CA HIS A 384 4.90 -13.60 -19.53
C HIS A 384 4.18 -12.35 -19.02
N GLY A 385 4.19 -12.12 -17.70
CA GLY A 385 3.56 -10.94 -17.13
C GLY A 385 3.93 -10.70 -15.67
N LEU A 386 3.51 -9.54 -15.16
CA LEU A 386 3.66 -9.16 -13.77
C LEU A 386 2.30 -8.77 -13.20
N ARG A 387 2.08 -9.06 -11.93
CA ARG A 387 1.05 -8.40 -11.12
C ARG A 387 1.71 -7.65 -9.99
N VAL A 388 1.35 -6.39 -9.81
CA VAL A 388 2.00 -5.48 -8.88
C VAL A 388 0.99 -4.87 -7.93
N ARG A 389 1.40 -4.61 -6.68
CA ARG A 389 0.55 -3.99 -5.64
C ARG A 389 1.33 -3.00 -4.81
N ASN A 390 0.67 -1.92 -4.44
CA ASN A 390 1.22 -0.78 -3.71
C ASN A 390 2.54 -0.25 -4.31
N PHE A 391 2.66 -0.26 -5.64
CA PHE A 391 3.79 0.36 -6.33
C PHE A 391 3.58 1.88 -6.35
N PRO A 392 4.51 2.70 -5.85
CA PRO A 392 4.32 4.15 -5.83
C PRO A 392 4.43 4.76 -7.23
N SER A 393 3.79 5.91 -7.43
CA SER A 393 3.98 6.75 -8.61
C SER A 393 5.47 7.04 -8.85
N GLY A 394 5.92 6.88 -10.09
CA GLY A 394 7.33 7.06 -10.48
C GLY A 394 8.23 5.85 -10.21
N ALA A 395 7.74 4.78 -9.59
CA ALA A 395 8.48 3.52 -9.52
C ALA A 395 8.68 2.93 -10.92
N THR A 396 9.75 2.15 -11.08
CA THR A 396 10.07 1.48 -12.35
C THR A 396 10.33 -0.02 -12.17
N ILE A 397 10.02 -0.80 -13.21
CA ILE A 397 10.43 -2.20 -13.33
C ILE A 397 11.07 -2.38 -14.71
N LYS A 398 12.33 -2.80 -14.74
CA LYS A 398 13.04 -3.19 -15.96
C LYS A 398 13.06 -4.71 -16.07
N VAL A 399 12.68 -5.20 -17.22
CA VAL A 399 12.61 -6.62 -17.57
C VAL A 399 13.62 -6.83 -18.71
N PHE A 400 14.50 -7.84 -18.61
CA PHE A 400 15.56 -8.10 -19.58
C PHE A 400 15.52 -9.55 -20.10
N ASP A 401 15.82 -9.77 -21.38
CA ASP A 401 15.98 -11.12 -21.98
C ASP A 401 17.28 -11.81 -21.50
N ASN A 402 18.35 -11.03 -21.25
CA ASN A 402 19.68 -11.55 -20.94
C ASN A 402 20.08 -11.45 -19.45
N LYS A 403 21.03 -12.30 -19.03
CA LYS A 403 21.63 -12.33 -17.68
C LYS A 403 22.80 -11.36 -17.49
N SER A 404 23.45 -10.92 -18.58
CA SER A 404 24.63 -10.05 -18.52
C SER A 404 24.28 -8.57 -18.33
N ASP A 405 25.19 -7.81 -17.72
CA ASP A 405 24.99 -6.39 -17.36
C ASP A 405 25.36 -5.41 -18.48
N ASP A 406 25.54 -5.92 -19.69
CA ASP A 406 25.62 -5.14 -20.91
C ASP A 406 24.22 -4.95 -21.50
N ASN A 407 23.81 -3.70 -21.74
CA ASN A 407 22.52 -3.37 -22.36
C ASN A 407 22.52 -3.66 -23.88
N GLN A 408 22.96 -4.87 -24.26
CA GLN A 408 23.14 -5.33 -25.64
C GLN A 408 22.02 -6.27 -26.12
N ASP A 409 20.97 -6.45 -25.30
CA ASP A 409 19.85 -7.35 -25.56
C ASP A 409 18.51 -6.64 -25.29
N ASP A 410 17.41 -7.28 -25.68
CA ASP A 410 16.05 -6.77 -25.53
C ASP A 410 15.67 -6.49 -24.07
N PHE A 411 15.06 -5.33 -23.82
CA PHE A 411 14.54 -4.97 -22.51
C PHE A 411 13.26 -4.15 -22.56
N SER A 412 12.47 -4.22 -21.49
CA SER A 412 11.24 -3.45 -21.33
C SER A 412 11.26 -2.68 -20.02
N GLU A 413 11.04 -1.36 -20.08
CA GLU A 413 10.92 -0.50 -18.89
C GLU A 413 9.45 -0.16 -18.63
N ILE A 414 8.92 -0.64 -17.51
CA ILE A 414 7.60 -0.33 -16.98
C ILE A 414 7.75 0.86 -16.01
N ILE A 415 6.97 1.91 -16.21
CA ILE A 415 7.00 3.15 -15.42
C ILE A 415 5.60 3.41 -14.87
N PHE A 416 5.42 3.46 -13.56
CA PHE A 416 4.11 3.71 -12.94
C PHE A 416 3.79 5.20 -12.94
N LYS A 417 2.67 5.57 -13.58
CA LYS A 417 2.22 6.97 -13.75
C LYS A 417 1.51 7.52 -12.51
N ARG A 418 1.02 6.62 -11.65
CA ARG A 418 0.31 6.89 -10.41
C ARG A 418 0.46 5.73 -9.44
N ASP A 419 0.03 5.91 -8.20
CA ASP A 419 0.07 4.86 -7.17
C ASP A 419 -0.75 3.63 -7.59
N ALA A 420 -0.04 2.55 -7.85
CA ALA A 420 -0.53 1.28 -8.36
C ALA A 420 -0.97 0.39 -7.21
N SER A 421 -2.21 0.58 -6.74
CA SER A 421 -2.78 -0.22 -5.64
C SER A 421 -2.85 -1.72 -5.99
N ASP A 422 -3.25 -2.06 -7.21
CA ASP A 422 -3.23 -3.40 -7.80
C ASP A 422 -3.29 -3.30 -9.33
N ILE A 423 -2.28 -3.79 -10.06
CA ILE A 423 -2.22 -3.72 -11.52
C ILE A 423 -1.73 -5.06 -12.07
N VAL A 424 -2.31 -5.48 -13.20
CA VAL A 424 -1.87 -6.65 -13.96
C VAL A 424 -1.30 -6.22 -15.31
N ILE A 425 -0.09 -6.67 -15.61
CA ILE A 425 0.70 -6.41 -16.82
C ILE A 425 0.83 -7.74 -17.56
N TYR A 426 0.12 -7.90 -18.68
CA TYR A 426 -0.01 -9.17 -19.42
C TYR A 426 1.02 -9.37 -20.54
N ASN A 427 1.87 -8.38 -20.80
CA ASN A 427 2.78 -8.32 -21.94
C ASN A 427 3.84 -7.25 -21.65
N PHE A 428 5.11 -7.51 -21.96
CA PHE A 428 6.21 -6.55 -21.82
C PHE A 428 6.54 -5.79 -23.11
N GLU A 429 6.10 -6.28 -24.28
CA GLU A 429 6.53 -5.78 -25.61
C GLU A 429 5.62 -4.68 -26.17
N GLN A 430 4.40 -4.56 -25.63
CA GLN A 430 3.44 -3.59 -26.13
C GLN A 430 3.58 -2.26 -25.38
N ASN A 431 4.16 -1.27 -26.06
CA ASN A 431 4.23 0.11 -25.57
C ASN A 431 2.83 0.59 -25.13
N SER A 432 2.70 0.98 -23.86
CA SER A 432 1.41 1.24 -23.21
C SER A 432 1.19 2.72 -22.92
N ASP A 433 1.65 3.61 -23.80
CA ASP A 433 1.60 5.07 -23.61
C ASP A 433 0.18 5.59 -23.29
N SER A 434 -0.87 4.92 -23.77
CA SER A 434 -2.29 5.22 -23.51
C SER A 434 -2.88 4.62 -22.21
N ASN A 435 -2.18 3.70 -21.54
CA ASN A 435 -2.65 3.14 -20.27
C ASN A 435 -2.51 4.19 -19.15
N PRO A 436 -3.56 4.46 -18.34
CA PRO A 436 -3.54 5.55 -17.36
C PRO A 436 -2.75 5.24 -16.08
N ASP A 437 -2.41 3.98 -15.85
CA ASP A 437 -1.72 3.52 -14.65
C ASP A 437 -0.20 3.35 -14.84
N PHE A 438 0.22 2.86 -16.00
CA PHE A 438 1.64 2.61 -16.30
C PHE A 438 1.98 2.80 -17.78
N ARG A 439 3.26 3.07 -18.05
CA ARG A 439 3.87 3.10 -19.39
C ARG A 439 4.84 1.93 -19.53
N ILE A 440 4.74 1.20 -20.63
CA ILE A 440 5.78 0.27 -21.10
C ILE A 440 6.58 0.96 -22.19
N VAL A 441 7.90 0.87 -22.09
CA VAL A 441 8.86 1.21 -23.15
C VAL A 441 9.66 -0.04 -23.49
N TYR A 442 9.27 -0.73 -24.55
CA TYR A 442 9.99 -1.87 -25.09
C TYR A 442 11.11 -1.39 -26.04
N THR A 443 12.33 -1.85 -25.80
CA THR A 443 13.52 -1.55 -26.58
C THR A 443 14.12 -2.83 -27.13
N THR A 444 14.17 -2.93 -28.46
CA THR A 444 14.80 -4.06 -29.16
C THR A 444 16.27 -3.79 -29.47
N VAL A 445 17.16 -4.73 -29.18
CA VAL A 445 18.57 -4.68 -29.57
C VAL A 445 18.91 -5.93 -30.40
N ALA A 446 19.59 -5.74 -31.54
CA ALA A 446 19.93 -6.81 -32.50
C ALA A 446 18.77 -7.59 -33.18
N GLY A 447 17.50 -7.27 -32.90
CA GLY A 447 16.36 -7.61 -33.76
C GLY A 447 15.74 -9.00 -33.57
N SER A 448 16.07 -9.71 -32.49
CA SER A 448 15.42 -10.97 -32.08
C SER A 448 14.24 -10.74 -31.13
N GLY A 449 13.31 -9.86 -31.54
CA GLY A 449 12.20 -9.41 -30.69
C GLY A 449 11.31 -10.53 -30.18
N ASN A 450 11.44 -10.88 -28.89
CA ASN A 450 10.48 -11.64 -28.07
C ASN A 450 11.01 -11.78 -26.62
N ILE A 451 10.68 -10.87 -25.70
CA ILE A 451 11.07 -10.93 -24.28
C ILE A 451 10.02 -11.67 -23.42
N ASN A 452 8.77 -11.77 -23.89
CA ASN A 452 7.74 -12.57 -23.25
C ASN A 452 8.16 -14.05 -23.27
N GLY A 453 8.22 -14.68 -22.09
CA GLY A 453 8.74 -16.04 -21.98
C GLY A 453 10.24 -16.17 -22.27
N LYS A 454 11.03 -15.12 -22.03
CA LYS A 454 12.51 -15.15 -22.01
C LYS A 454 13.13 -14.29 -20.90
N VAL A 455 12.35 -13.89 -19.89
CA VAL A 455 12.81 -12.95 -18.86
C VAL A 455 13.94 -13.54 -17.99
N SER A 456 15.15 -13.01 -18.16
CA SER A 456 16.33 -13.44 -17.41
C SER A 456 16.77 -12.52 -16.27
N ARG A 457 16.29 -11.28 -16.20
CA ARG A 457 16.54 -10.38 -15.07
C ARG A 457 15.36 -9.43 -14.90
N ILE A 458 15.02 -9.11 -13.66
CA ILE A 458 14.10 -8.02 -13.33
C ILE A 458 14.79 -7.08 -12.33
N GLU A 459 14.76 -5.79 -12.61
CA GLU A 459 15.21 -4.73 -11.71
C GLU A 459 14.02 -3.86 -11.33
N VAL A 460 13.81 -3.65 -10.04
CA VAL A 460 12.70 -2.88 -9.49
C VAL A 460 13.27 -1.69 -8.75
N ASP A 461 12.95 -0.46 -9.17
CA ASP A 461 13.25 0.73 -8.37
C ASP A 461 11.96 1.28 -7.75
N LEU A 462 11.84 1.13 -6.43
CA LEU A 462 10.79 1.78 -5.63
C LEU A 462 11.14 3.23 -5.26
N SER A 463 12.40 3.62 -5.42
CA SER A 463 12.86 4.97 -5.20
C SER A 463 12.48 5.80 -6.43
N PRO A 464 11.53 6.76 -6.34
CA PRO A 464 11.54 7.83 -7.33
C PRO A 464 12.91 8.52 -7.25
N PRO A 465 13.57 8.84 -8.39
CA PRO A 465 14.88 9.48 -8.37
C PRO A 465 14.84 10.76 -7.51
N ILE A 466 15.81 10.87 -6.58
CA ILE A 466 15.76 11.74 -5.40
C ILE A 466 15.23 13.15 -5.72
N ALA A 467 13.98 13.41 -5.31
CA ALA A 467 13.28 14.66 -5.58
C ALA A 467 13.05 15.46 -4.29
N THR A 468 13.84 16.50 -4.08
CA THR A 468 13.68 17.45 -2.96
C THR A 468 12.44 18.34 -3.18
N SER A 469 11.30 17.95 -2.63
CA SER A 469 10.11 18.80 -2.35
C SER A 469 9.56 19.70 -3.49
N ALA A 470 9.94 19.44 -4.74
CA ALA A 470 9.59 20.28 -5.91
C ALA A 470 9.17 19.48 -7.16
N ASN A 471 9.34 18.15 -7.17
CA ASN A 471 9.00 17.31 -8.32
C ASN A 471 8.07 16.15 -7.94
N LYS A 472 6.78 16.42 -8.05
CA LYS A 472 5.80 15.45 -8.57
C LYS A 472 6.24 15.15 -10.01
N ILE A 473 6.62 13.91 -10.34
CA ILE A 473 7.00 13.56 -11.72
C ILE A 473 5.73 13.49 -12.57
N LEU A 474 5.27 14.67 -12.96
CA LEU A 474 4.38 14.88 -14.07
C LEU A 474 5.15 14.58 -15.36
N HIS A 475 4.50 13.95 -16.35
CA HIS A 475 5.06 13.78 -17.70
C HIS A 475 4.42 14.84 -18.62
N PRO A 476 4.97 16.07 -18.68
CA PRO A 476 4.22 17.20 -19.21
C PRO A 476 4.06 17.04 -20.71
N LYS A 477 2.83 17.16 -21.21
CA LYS A 477 2.51 17.02 -22.62
C LYS A 477 1.62 18.16 -23.08
N ILE A 478 1.99 18.75 -24.23
CA ILE A 478 1.17 19.73 -24.95
C ILE A 478 0.75 19.08 -26.26
N GLU A 479 -0.55 18.99 -26.52
CA GLU A 479 -1.09 18.60 -27.82
C GLU A 479 -1.64 19.82 -28.56
N LEU A 480 -1.25 19.99 -29.83
CA LEU A 480 -1.73 21.06 -30.69
C LEU A 480 -2.87 20.54 -31.57
N ARG A 481 -3.91 21.35 -31.72
CA ARG A 481 -5.16 20.96 -32.40
C ARG A 481 -5.53 21.96 -33.50
N GLU A 482 -6.04 21.45 -34.61
CA GLU A 482 -6.38 22.24 -35.81
C GLU A 482 -7.71 23.00 -35.70
N GLY A 483 -8.56 22.67 -34.72
CA GLY A 483 -9.81 23.38 -34.43
C GLY A 483 -9.76 24.08 -33.08
N ASN A 484 -10.61 25.09 -32.88
CA ASN A 484 -10.76 25.76 -31.59
C ASN A 484 -11.41 24.81 -30.55
N GLY A 485 -11.22 25.08 -29.25
CA GLY A 485 -11.80 24.28 -28.16
C GLY A 485 -11.26 22.84 -28.05
N GLY A 486 -10.03 22.59 -28.52
CA GLY A 486 -9.43 21.25 -28.55
C GLY A 486 -10.04 20.31 -29.61
N THR A 487 -10.82 20.83 -30.55
CA THR A 487 -11.55 20.03 -31.55
C THR A 487 -10.74 19.82 -32.84
N GLN A 488 -11.28 18.97 -33.74
CA GLN A 488 -10.73 18.67 -35.08
C GLN A 488 -9.34 17.99 -35.07
N GLY A 489 -8.54 18.22 -36.11
CA GLY A 489 -7.30 17.49 -36.40
C GLY A 489 -6.22 17.65 -35.33
N PHE A 490 -5.26 16.72 -35.36
CA PHE A 490 -4.08 16.74 -34.50
C PHE A 490 -2.92 17.34 -35.29
N ALA A 491 -2.43 18.51 -34.85
CA ALA A 491 -1.33 19.23 -35.51
C ALA A 491 0.06 18.83 -34.97
N GLY A 492 0.11 18.01 -33.92
CA GLY A 492 1.36 17.56 -33.31
C GLY A 492 1.32 17.55 -31.77
N SER A 493 2.36 17.01 -31.14
CA SER A 493 2.51 17.04 -29.70
C SER A 493 3.95 17.27 -29.26
N ILE A 494 4.11 17.98 -28.16
CA ILE A 494 5.38 18.26 -27.51
C ILE A 494 5.41 17.47 -26.19
N THR A 495 6.45 16.68 -26.00
CA THR A 495 6.73 15.86 -24.81
C THR A 495 8.18 16.06 -24.36
N ASN A 496 8.51 15.67 -23.13
CA ASN A 496 9.88 15.70 -22.58
C ASN A 496 10.55 17.08 -22.60
N PHE A 497 9.77 18.17 -22.59
CA PHE A 497 10.30 19.52 -22.55
C PHE A 497 10.78 19.90 -21.14
N GLN A 498 11.66 20.90 -21.09
CA GLN A 498 12.27 21.48 -19.89
C GLN A 498 12.16 23.02 -19.96
N ASN A 499 12.39 23.73 -18.85
CA ASN A 499 12.50 25.20 -18.85
C ASN A 499 13.58 25.66 -19.87
N GLY A 500 13.22 26.60 -20.74
CA GLY A 500 14.05 27.10 -21.85
C GLY A 500 13.83 26.37 -23.18
N SER A 501 12.97 25.34 -23.24
CA SER A 501 12.73 24.60 -24.49
C SER A 501 12.08 25.47 -25.55
N THR A 502 12.55 25.35 -26.79
CA THR A 502 12.08 26.10 -27.95
C THR A 502 11.81 25.14 -29.10
N PHE A 503 10.65 25.29 -29.73
CA PHE A 503 10.19 24.44 -30.83
C PHE A 503 9.80 25.32 -32.01
N ASN A 504 10.57 25.23 -33.10
CA ASN A 504 10.30 25.95 -34.34
C ASN A 504 9.68 24.99 -35.37
N PHE A 505 8.38 25.14 -35.65
CA PHE A 505 7.61 24.19 -36.45
C PHE A 505 8.01 24.23 -37.94
N THR A 506 8.60 25.33 -38.42
CA THR A 506 9.20 25.40 -39.78
C THR A 506 10.41 24.45 -39.93
N GLN A 507 10.96 23.95 -38.83
CA GLN A 507 12.16 23.09 -38.79
C GLN A 507 11.88 21.70 -38.20
N ILE A 508 10.67 21.45 -37.67
CA ILE A 508 10.29 20.22 -36.96
C ILE A 508 9.22 19.49 -37.77
N GLY A 509 9.60 18.47 -38.54
CA GLY A 509 8.69 17.72 -39.42
C GLY A 509 7.65 16.83 -38.71
N THR A 510 7.52 16.91 -37.39
CA THR A 510 6.55 16.16 -36.57
C THR A 510 5.45 17.04 -35.96
N ILE A 511 5.45 18.35 -36.28
CA ILE A 511 4.44 19.32 -35.86
C ILE A 511 4.11 20.18 -37.08
N ASP A 512 2.83 20.28 -37.43
CA ASP A 512 2.40 21.04 -38.61
C ASP A 512 2.45 22.55 -38.34
N ASN A 513 3.28 23.25 -39.12
CA ASN A 513 3.38 24.71 -39.13
C ASN A 513 2.08 25.34 -39.66
N ASP A 514 1.67 26.49 -39.12
CA ASP A 514 0.44 27.21 -39.52
C ASP A 514 -0.85 26.35 -39.42
N LYS A 515 -0.94 25.48 -38.41
CA LYS A 515 -2.12 24.62 -38.18
C LYS A 515 -2.79 24.75 -36.82
N ALA A 516 -2.01 24.98 -35.77
CA ALA A 516 -2.53 24.98 -34.40
C ALA A 516 -3.47 26.18 -34.14
N ARG A 517 -4.74 25.89 -33.80
CA ARG A 517 -5.77 26.86 -33.35
C ARG A 517 -6.15 26.72 -31.88
N SER A 518 -5.81 25.59 -31.25
CA SER A 518 -5.97 25.39 -29.81
C SER A 518 -4.93 24.40 -29.28
N MET A 519 -4.81 24.28 -27.95
CA MET A 519 -3.94 23.27 -27.33
C MET A 519 -4.61 22.56 -26.16
N VAL A 520 -4.17 21.33 -25.90
CA VAL A 520 -4.54 20.55 -24.71
C VAL A 520 -3.28 20.31 -23.89
N LEU A 521 -3.32 20.76 -22.64
CA LEU A 521 -2.30 20.60 -21.62
C LEU A 521 -2.59 19.33 -20.83
N PHE A 522 -1.58 18.49 -20.62
CA PHE A 522 -1.66 17.32 -19.74
C PHE A 522 -0.47 17.34 -18.77
N ASP A 523 -0.75 17.07 -17.50
CA ASP A 523 0.26 16.96 -16.44
C ASP A 523 1.27 18.14 -16.47
N ILE A 524 0.75 19.38 -16.51
CA ILE A 524 1.57 20.59 -16.52
C ILE A 524 1.71 21.15 -15.09
N PRO A 525 2.92 21.31 -14.55
CA PRO A 525 3.12 21.83 -13.20
C PRO A 525 2.71 23.30 -13.07
N ALA A 526 2.25 23.66 -11.86
CA ALA A 526 2.12 25.05 -11.45
C ALA A 526 3.41 25.82 -11.73
N GLY A 527 3.30 27.02 -12.30
CA GLY A 527 4.46 27.82 -12.65
C GLY A 527 5.03 27.57 -14.04
N THR A 528 4.43 26.74 -14.89
CA THR A 528 4.81 26.67 -16.31
C THR A 528 4.30 27.90 -17.08
N VAL A 529 5.12 28.47 -17.96
CA VAL A 529 4.76 29.50 -18.94
C VAL A 529 5.03 28.96 -20.34
N ILE A 530 4.02 29.00 -21.20
CA ILE A 530 4.08 28.58 -22.61
C ILE A 530 3.83 29.81 -23.46
N LYS A 531 4.71 30.11 -24.43
CA LYS A 531 4.53 31.20 -25.39
C LYS A 531 4.38 30.62 -26.78
N VAL A 532 3.47 31.16 -27.58
CA VAL A 532 3.24 30.78 -28.97
C VAL A 532 3.33 32.01 -29.87
N PHE A 533 3.93 31.86 -31.05
CA PHE A 533 4.23 32.96 -31.98
C PHE A 533 3.82 32.57 -33.40
N ASP A 534 3.25 33.50 -34.17
CA ASP A 534 3.14 33.36 -35.63
C ASP A 534 4.55 33.22 -36.23
N ASN A 535 5.45 34.12 -35.84
CA ASN A 535 6.80 34.18 -36.39
C ASN A 535 7.75 33.08 -35.87
N SER A 536 8.36 32.32 -36.79
CA SER A 536 9.36 31.27 -36.48
C SER A 536 10.62 31.78 -35.75
N ASN A 537 10.92 33.08 -35.80
CA ASN A 537 12.02 33.70 -35.05
C ASN A 537 11.62 34.21 -33.65
N ALA A 538 10.39 33.93 -33.19
CA ALA A 538 9.80 34.52 -31.98
C ALA A 538 9.82 36.06 -31.97
N SER A 539 9.50 36.65 -33.14
CA SER A 539 9.18 38.08 -33.21
C SER A 539 8.01 38.38 -32.29
N ARG A 540 8.16 39.43 -31.48
CA ARG A 540 7.09 40.00 -30.63
C ARG A 540 6.62 41.36 -31.15
N LEU A 541 6.95 41.66 -32.41
CA LEU A 541 6.41 42.75 -33.23
C LEU A 541 5.40 42.17 -34.25
N ASP A 542 4.83 41.02 -33.90
CA ASP A 542 4.05 40.09 -34.71
C ASP A 542 3.15 39.30 -33.72
N ASP A 543 2.12 38.59 -34.18
CA ASP A 543 1.16 37.96 -33.26
C ASP A 543 1.80 36.92 -32.33
N TRP A 544 1.50 37.02 -31.03
CA TRP A 544 1.92 36.04 -30.02
C TRP A 544 0.97 35.97 -28.82
N ALA A 545 1.01 34.85 -28.09
CA ALA A 545 0.28 34.66 -26.85
C ALA A 545 1.14 34.00 -25.77
N GLU A 546 0.84 34.31 -24.50
CA GLU A 546 1.46 33.78 -23.30
C GLU A 546 0.41 33.05 -22.44
N ILE A 547 0.65 31.77 -22.15
CA ILE A 547 -0.18 30.93 -21.29
C ILE A 547 0.59 30.68 -19.99
N ILE A 548 0.05 31.15 -18.86
CA ILE A 548 0.61 30.99 -17.52
C ILE A 548 -0.21 29.96 -16.75
N VAL A 549 0.44 28.93 -16.22
CA VAL A 549 -0.19 27.87 -15.43
C VAL A 549 -0.15 28.22 -13.94
N LYS A 550 -1.33 28.44 -13.34
CA LYS A 550 -1.51 28.99 -11.98
C LYS A 550 -1.51 27.91 -10.88
N ARG A 551 -1.86 26.66 -11.22
CA ARG A 551 -1.82 25.47 -10.36
C ARG A 551 -1.48 24.23 -11.19
N ASP A 552 -1.17 23.11 -10.56
CA ASP A 552 -0.95 21.84 -11.26
C ASP A 552 -2.18 21.44 -12.09
N ILE A 553 -1.97 21.19 -13.39
CA ILE A 553 -3.00 20.76 -14.33
C ILE A 553 -2.80 19.28 -14.63
N SER A 554 -3.81 18.45 -14.38
CA SER A 554 -3.86 17.07 -14.93
C SER A 554 -4.29 17.08 -16.39
N GLN A 555 -5.35 17.82 -16.73
CA GLN A 555 -5.76 18.09 -18.10
C GLN A 555 -6.48 19.44 -18.23
N LYS A 556 -6.14 20.27 -19.22
CA LYS A 556 -6.81 21.55 -19.52
C LYS A 556 -6.81 21.84 -21.02
N VAL A 557 -7.91 22.37 -21.54
CA VAL A 557 -8.00 22.88 -22.91
C VAL A 557 -7.81 24.40 -22.91
N ILE A 558 -6.99 24.89 -23.83
CA ILE A 558 -6.83 26.31 -24.17
C ILE A 558 -7.58 26.52 -25.49
N ASP A 559 -8.76 27.15 -25.45
CA ASP A 559 -9.72 27.15 -26.57
C ASP A 559 -9.21 27.80 -27.86
N SER A 560 -8.38 28.83 -27.74
CA SER A 560 -7.93 29.74 -28.80
C SER A 560 -6.78 30.57 -28.26
N PHE A 561 -5.92 31.06 -29.15
CA PHE A 561 -4.78 31.93 -28.85
C PHE A 561 -5.09 33.42 -29.06
N GLU A 562 -6.28 33.74 -29.59
CA GLU A 562 -6.73 35.07 -30.04
C GLU A 562 -7.45 35.89 -28.97
N ARG A 563 -7.58 35.36 -27.75
CA ARG A 563 -8.36 35.97 -26.67
C ARG A 563 -7.66 35.91 -25.34
N HIS A 564 -7.80 36.97 -24.55
CA HIS A 564 -7.51 36.89 -23.13
C HIS A 564 -8.46 35.88 -22.47
N GLN A 565 -7.91 35.03 -21.61
CA GLN A 565 -8.67 34.11 -20.76
C GLN A 565 -8.01 34.12 -19.39
N GLU A 566 -8.80 34.16 -18.33
CA GLU A 566 -8.31 33.81 -17.01
C GLU A 566 -9.35 32.96 -16.30
N ASP A 567 -8.88 31.87 -15.69
CA ASP A 567 -9.65 31.07 -14.77
C ASP A 567 -8.77 30.62 -13.60
N ASP A 568 -9.27 29.66 -12.84
CA ASP A 568 -8.63 29.12 -11.66
C ASP A 568 -7.28 28.43 -11.96
N ASP A 569 -7.14 27.84 -13.15
CA ASP A 569 -6.03 26.97 -13.54
C ASP A 569 -5.00 27.70 -14.40
N ILE A 570 -5.45 28.56 -15.32
CA ILE A 570 -4.60 29.22 -16.31
C ILE A 570 -4.94 30.70 -16.52
N ARG A 571 -3.98 31.44 -17.10
CA ARG A 571 -4.21 32.74 -17.76
C ARG A 571 -3.61 32.69 -19.16
N VAL A 572 -4.35 33.12 -20.17
CA VAL A 572 -3.89 33.41 -21.54
C VAL A 572 -3.86 34.92 -21.73
N ILE A 573 -2.73 35.44 -22.21
CA ILE A 573 -2.57 36.84 -22.62
C ILE A 573 -2.21 36.83 -24.12
N TYR A 574 -3.06 37.44 -24.95
CA TYR A 574 -2.83 37.57 -26.39
C TYR A 574 -2.34 38.99 -26.72
N PHE A 575 -1.43 39.10 -27.69
CA PHE A 575 -0.85 40.36 -28.16
C PHE A 575 -1.06 40.46 -29.65
N LYS A 576 -1.84 41.47 -30.06
CA LYS A 576 -2.49 41.55 -31.37
C LYS A 576 -1.81 42.49 -32.34
N GLU A 577 -1.38 41.94 -33.47
CA GLU A 577 -1.10 42.67 -34.71
C GLU A 577 -1.88 42.10 -35.92
N GLY A 578 -2.51 40.91 -35.79
CA GLY A 578 -3.19 40.20 -36.88
C GLY A 578 -4.14 39.07 -36.43
N ASN A 579 -3.81 37.81 -36.75
CA ASN A 579 -4.53 36.58 -36.37
C ASN A 579 -3.54 35.43 -36.07
N LEU A 580 -3.52 34.93 -34.84
CA LEU A 580 -2.66 33.85 -34.36
C LEU A 580 -3.26 32.43 -34.52
N ASP A 581 -4.58 32.27 -34.55
CA ASP A 581 -5.23 30.95 -34.59
C ASP A 581 -5.05 30.28 -35.97
N GLY A 582 -4.26 29.22 -36.00
CA GLY A 582 -3.87 28.54 -37.23
C GLY A 582 -2.65 29.19 -37.90
N LYS A 583 -1.84 29.92 -37.12
CA LYS A 583 -0.63 30.59 -37.58
C LYS A 583 0.63 30.34 -36.78
N ILE A 584 0.54 29.56 -35.70
CA ILE A 584 1.71 29.29 -34.87
C ILE A 584 2.80 28.57 -35.68
N SER A 585 3.96 29.22 -35.79
CA SER A 585 5.21 28.61 -36.30
C SER A 585 6.24 28.34 -35.19
N ARG A 586 6.04 28.84 -33.97
CA ARG A 586 6.97 28.61 -32.85
C ARG A 586 6.29 28.57 -31.49
N LEU A 587 6.83 27.72 -30.61
CA LEU A 587 6.45 27.61 -29.21
C LEU A 587 7.70 27.64 -28.30
N GLU A 588 7.65 28.40 -27.22
CA GLU A 588 8.70 28.47 -26.18
C GLU A 588 8.11 28.11 -24.81
N ILE A 589 8.89 27.44 -23.97
CA ILE A 589 8.48 27.00 -22.63
C ILE A 589 9.50 27.48 -21.60
N SER A 590 9.02 28.13 -20.54
CA SER A 590 9.84 28.61 -19.43
C SER A 590 9.07 28.48 -18.10
N ASP A 591 9.77 28.58 -16.97
CA ASP A 591 9.08 28.74 -15.69
C ASP A 591 8.59 30.20 -15.49
N ILE A 592 7.59 30.41 -14.62
CA ILE A 592 7.27 31.73 -14.07
C ILE A 592 8.57 32.24 -13.41
N PRO A 593 9.03 33.45 -13.74
CA PRO A 593 10.25 33.98 -13.15
C PRO A 593 10.16 34.00 -11.62
N THR A 594 11.02 33.25 -10.94
CA THR A 594 11.03 33.16 -9.46
C THR A 594 11.74 34.34 -8.79
N GLY A 595 12.41 35.19 -9.58
CA GLY A 595 13.12 36.38 -9.14
C GLY A 595 12.22 37.61 -8.93
N PRO A 596 12.83 38.78 -8.64
CA PRO A 596 12.11 40.05 -8.54
C PRO A 596 11.38 40.36 -9.85
N MET A 597 10.11 40.74 -9.79
CA MET A 597 9.30 41.09 -10.96
C MET A 597 8.31 42.23 -10.69
N LEU A 598 7.82 42.82 -11.77
CA LEU A 598 6.68 43.73 -11.76
C LEU A 598 5.64 43.32 -12.81
N ASN A 599 4.37 43.51 -12.47
CA ASN A 599 3.23 43.33 -13.36
C ASN A 599 2.63 44.71 -13.65
N LEU A 600 2.47 45.05 -14.92
CA LEU A 600 1.84 46.28 -15.41
C LEU A 600 0.38 46.00 -15.79
N TYR A 601 -0.52 46.90 -15.42
CA TYR A 601 -1.96 46.73 -15.63
C TYR A 601 -2.60 47.96 -16.27
N SER A 602 -3.67 47.74 -17.03
CA SER A 602 -4.52 48.77 -17.65
C SER A 602 -5.92 48.79 -17.02
N GLY A 603 -6.49 49.98 -16.82
CA GLY A 603 -7.87 50.16 -16.34
C GLY A 603 -8.00 50.25 -14.82
N GLY A 604 -9.20 49.99 -14.30
CA GLY A 604 -9.55 50.22 -12.90
C GLY A 604 -8.78 49.32 -11.93
N PHE A 605 -8.23 49.90 -10.86
CA PHE A 605 -7.44 49.19 -9.85
C PHE A 605 -8.10 47.90 -9.34
N ASP A 606 -7.32 46.81 -9.27
CA ASP A 606 -7.74 45.43 -8.95
C ASP A 606 -8.81 44.79 -9.88
N SER A 607 -9.35 45.52 -10.84
CA SER A 607 -10.23 45.02 -11.92
C SER A 607 -9.60 45.03 -13.33
N GLY A 608 -8.40 45.59 -13.45
CA GLY A 608 -7.71 45.83 -14.71
C GLY A 608 -6.96 44.61 -15.24
N GLU A 609 -6.74 44.60 -16.55
CA GLU A 609 -6.02 43.55 -17.27
C GLU A 609 -4.51 43.69 -17.08
N ILE A 610 -3.77 42.57 -17.04
CA ILE A 610 -2.30 42.60 -17.11
C ILE A 610 -1.89 42.84 -18.55
N LYS A 611 -1.08 43.88 -18.77
CA LYS A 611 -0.47 44.16 -20.07
C LYS A 611 0.95 43.61 -20.19
N ALA A 612 1.72 43.54 -19.10
CA ALA A 612 3.02 42.87 -19.13
C ALA A 612 3.50 42.39 -17.76
N THR A 613 4.27 41.29 -17.78
CA THR A 613 5.08 40.80 -16.65
C THR A 613 6.56 41.03 -16.97
N ILE A 614 7.32 41.65 -16.06
CA ILE A 614 8.72 42.03 -16.29
C ILE A 614 9.59 41.57 -15.13
N THR A 615 10.50 40.63 -15.41
CA THR A 615 11.56 40.20 -14.48
C THR A 615 12.66 41.25 -14.38
N LEU A 616 13.13 41.50 -13.15
CA LEU A 616 14.12 42.52 -12.80
C LEU A 616 15.51 41.89 -12.63
N THR A 617 16.02 41.29 -13.71
CA THR A 617 17.36 40.68 -13.78
C THR A 617 18.47 41.70 -14.03
N GLU A 618 18.15 42.81 -14.69
CA GLU A 618 19.12 43.83 -15.11
C GLU A 618 18.50 45.23 -15.20
N ASN A 619 19.32 46.25 -15.50
CA ASN A 619 18.83 47.59 -15.83
C ASN A 619 18.10 47.55 -17.18
N LEU A 620 16.87 48.07 -17.23
CA LEU A 620 16.01 47.97 -18.40
C LEU A 620 15.40 49.33 -18.75
N ASP A 621 15.35 49.63 -20.04
CA ASP A 621 14.59 50.75 -20.62
C ASP A 621 13.52 50.19 -21.55
N ILE A 622 12.30 50.73 -21.46
CA ILE A 622 11.13 50.25 -22.20
C ILE A 622 10.45 51.44 -22.86
N ASP A 623 10.41 51.42 -24.18
CA ASP A 623 9.63 52.33 -25.02
C ASP A 623 8.25 51.72 -25.27
N CYS A 624 7.17 52.30 -24.72
CA CYS A 624 5.82 51.75 -24.85
C CYS A 624 5.23 51.89 -26.27
N LYS A 625 5.87 52.67 -27.17
CA LYS A 625 5.54 52.70 -28.61
C LYS A 625 6.30 51.63 -29.40
N ASN A 626 7.50 51.25 -28.93
CA ASN A 626 8.43 50.37 -29.63
C ASN A 626 9.07 49.33 -28.68
N ASN A 627 8.26 48.39 -28.17
CA ASN A 627 8.72 47.31 -27.31
C ASN A 627 8.32 45.92 -27.82
N ASN A 628 9.10 44.92 -27.39
CA ASN A 628 8.84 43.50 -27.58
C ASN A 628 8.18 42.86 -26.33
N ARG A 629 7.33 43.62 -25.64
CA ARG A 629 6.71 43.23 -24.36
C ARG A 629 5.18 43.33 -24.37
N GLY A 630 4.58 43.70 -25.50
CA GLY A 630 3.12 43.79 -25.63
C GLY A 630 2.49 44.92 -24.83
N ILE A 631 3.29 45.90 -24.42
CA ILE A 631 2.82 47.10 -23.71
C ILE A 631 2.41 48.10 -24.79
N SER A 632 1.11 48.42 -24.85
CA SER A 632 0.63 49.53 -25.67
C SER A 632 1.02 50.87 -25.06
N ASN A 633 1.17 51.89 -25.90
CA ASN A 633 1.37 53.25 -25.45
C ASN A 633 0.10 53.79 -24.79
N ASP A 634 0.25 54.58 -23.73
CA ASP A 634 -0.85 55.24 -23.02
C ASP A 634 -1.95 54.26 -22.54
N ASP A 635 -1.51 53.20 -21.86
CA ASP A 635 -2.37 52.09 -21.43
C ASP A 635 -2.17 51.68 -19.95
N ILE A 636 -0.95 51.80 -19.43
CA ILE A 636 -0.63 51.34 -18.07
C ILE A 636 -1.16 52.32 -17.01
N SER A 637 -2.10 51.86 -16.17
CA SER A 637 -2.75 52.63 -15.11
C SER A 637 -2.25 52.30 -13.70
N TYR A 638 -1.75 51.08 -13.45
CA TYR A 638 -1.19 50.69 -12.16
C TYR A 638 -0.18 49.55 -12.28
N MET A 639 0.56 49.25 -11.20
CA MET A 639 1.48 48.10 -11.16
C MET A 639 1.47 47.33 -9.84
N LYS A 640 1.96 46.10 -9.88
CA LYS A 640 2.21 45.26 -8.70
C LYS A 640 3.66 44.76 -8.71
N LEU A 641 4.33 44.86 -7.57
CA LEU A 641 5.71 44.46 -7.35
C LEU A 641 5.74 43.12 -6.60
N TYR A 642 6.63 42.21 -6.98
CA TYR A 642 6.83 40.92 -6.32
C TYR A 642 8.33 40.64 -6.10
N ASN A 643 8.70 40.23 -4.89
CA ASN A 643 10.06 39.87 -4.48
C ASN A 643 11.16 40.90 -4.84
N VAL A 644 10.82 42.19 -4.94
CA VAL A 644 11.72 43.25 -5.39
C VAL A 644 12.72 43.65 -4.30
N GLU A 645 14.00 43.70 -4.67
CA GLU A 645 15.11 43.96 -3.77
C GLU A 645 15.28 45.47 -3.46
N SER A 646 15.72 45.76 -2.24
CA SER A 646 16.10 47.10 -1.79
C SER A 646 17.18 47.70 -2.70
N GLY A 647 17.01 48.97 -3.07
CA GLY A 647 17.87 49.69 -4.01
C GLY A 647 17.19 49.93 -5.36
N THR A 648 16.29 49.04 -5.77
CA THR A 648 15.57 49.11 -7.06
C THR A 648 14.82 50.44 -7.21
N ARG A 649 14.98 51.07 -8.38
CA ARG A 649 14.31 52.31 -8.80
C ARG A 649 13.59 52.07 -10.12
N ILE A 650 12.31 52.36 -10.14
CA ILE A 650 11.46 52.27 -11.33
C ILE A 650 10.95 53.68 -11.61
N PHE A 651 11.29 54.22 -12.77
CA PHE A 651 10.73 55.46 -13.28
C PHE A 651 9.70 55.12 -14.35
N VAL A 652 8.57 55.83 -14.34
CA VAL A 652 7.57 55.82 -15.40
C VAL A 652 7.34 57.25 -15.89
N PHE A 653 7.18 57.43 -17.19
CA PHE A 653 7.05 58.72 -17.88
C PHE A 653 5.91 58.65 -18.90
N ASP A 654 5.27 59.78 -19.15
CA ASP A 654 4.24 59.99 -20.18
C ASP A 654 4.79 60.27 -21.60
N HIS A 655 6.11 60.43 -21.78
CA HIS A 655 6.73 60.66 -23.09
C HIS A 655 8.02 59.85 -23.35
N ASN A 656 8.19 59.34 -24.59
CA ASN A 656 9.32 58.46 -24.98
C ASN A 656 10.72 59.11 -24.94
N ASP A 657 10.77 60.42 -25.18
CA ASP A 657 12.03 61.19 -25.21
C ASP A 657 12.56 61.46 -23.80
N ASP A 658 11.73 61.27 -22.77
CA ASP A 658 12.08 61.52 -21.39
C ASP A 658 12.85 60.34 -20.79
N ARG A 659 14.15 60.57 -20.67
CA ARG A 659 15.11 59.65 -20.07
C ARG A 659 15.91 60.42 -19.03
N LEU A 660 16.42 59.73 -18.02
CA LEU A 660 17.26 60.34 -16.97
C LEU A 660 18.42 61.20 -17.50
N SER A 661 18.94 60.89 -18.70
CA SER A 661 20.04 61.59 -19.38
C SER A 661 19.64 62.86 -20.14
N ASN A 662 18.35 63.15 -20.34
CA ASN A 662 17.89 64.29 -21.15
C ASN A 662 17.07 65.24 -20.27
N THR A 663 17.67 66.34 -19.82
CA THR A 663 17.17 67.13 -18.68
C THR A 663 16.31 68.34 -19.04
N THR A 664 16.02 68.57 -20.33
CA THR A 664 15.46 69.84 -20.83
C THR A 664 13.98 69.80 -21.22
N LYS A 665 13.26 68.70 -20.97
CA LYS A 665 11.89 68.52 -21.47
C LYS A 665 10.89 67.75 -20.58
N ARG A 666 11.22 67.53 -19.30
CA ARG A 666 10.46 66.61 -18.43
C ARG A 666 8.98 66.99 -18.27
N ASP A 667 8.13 66.10 -18.77
CA ASP A 667 6.67 66.08 -18.64
C ASP A 667 6.30 65.24 -17.38
N ASP A 668 5.12 64.62 -17.25
CA ASP A 668 4.72 63.92 -16.02
C ASP A 668 5.55 62.63 -15.76
N TRP A 669 6.12 62.49 -14.55
CA TRP A 669 6.86 61.28 -14.17
C TRP A 669 6.71 60.85 -12.70
N THR A 670 6.86 59.54 -12.46
CA THR A 670 6.91 58.96 -11.10
C THR A 670 8.14 58.08 -10.91
N LEU A 671 8.88 58.35 -9.83
CA LEU A 671 9.91 57.45 -9.29
C LEU A 671 9.30 56.60 -8.16
N ILE A 672 9.29 55.29 -8.36
CA ILE A 672 9.04 54.28 -7.34
C ILE A 672 10.40 53.74 -6.89
N ARG A 673 10.78 54.00 -5.65
CA ARG A 673 12.04 53.56 -5.04
C ARG A 673 11.75 52.53 -3.95
N VAL A 674 12.42 51.38 -4.03
CA VAL A 674 12.30 50.28 -3.08
C VAL A 674 13.41 50.43 -2.03
N ASP A 675 13.04 50.82 -0.81
CA ASP A 675 13.95 51.13 0.30
C ASP A 675 14.25 49.94 1.21
N ARG A 676 13.43 48.88 1.13
CA ARG A 676 13.57 47.61 1.84
C ARG A 676 13.09 46.48 0.92
N ASN A 677 13.52 45.24 1.14
CA ASN A 677 13.10 44.11 0.30
C ASN A 677 11.58 43.89 0.39
N VAL A 678 10.88 44.00 -0.74
CA VAL A 678 9.42 43.90 -0.86
C VAL A 678 9.04 42.53 -1.38
N LYS A 679 8.37 41.70 -0.57
CA LYS A 679 7.77 40.44 -1.05
C LYS A 679 6.61 40.67 -2.00
N PHE A 680 5.75 41.64 -1.69
CA PHE A 680 4.61 42.04 -2.51
C PHE A 680 4.24 43.50 -2.22
N LYS A 681 3.91 44.29 -3.25
CA LYS A 681 3.34 45.64 -3.10
C LYS A 681 2.44 46.04 -4.27
N ASN A 682 1.26 46.56 -3.96
CA ASN A 682 0.41 47.26 -4.94
C ASN A 682 0.83 48.74 -5.06
N ILE A 683 1.03 49.20 -6.30
CA ILE A 683 1.16 50.61 -6.65
C ILE A 683 -0.12 50.99 -7.42
N ALA A 684 -1.13 51.43 -6.67
CA ALA A 684 -2.49 51.60 -7.19
C ALA A 684 -2.69 52.81 -8.13
N THR A 685 -1.70 53.68 -8.21
CA THR A 685 -1.65 54.91 -9.01
C THR A 685 -0.19 55.38 -9.08
N PHE A 686 0.20 56.04 -10.16
CA PHE A 686 1.48 56.72 -10.30
C PHE A 686 1.41 58.17 -9.81
N GLU A 687 0.24 58.81 -9.82
CA GLU A 687 0.01 60.25 -9.56
C GLU A 687 0.12 60.68 -8.08
N GLN A 688 0.69 59.84 -7.22
CA GLN A 688 0.74 60.08 -5.78
C GLN A 688 2.17 60.03 -5.22
N THR A 689 2.63 61.18 -4.71
CA THR A 689 3.83 61.23 -3.86
C THR A 689 3.53 60.62 -2.48
N ILE A 690 4.31 59.61 -2.11
CA ILE A 690 4.29 58.94 -0.81
C ILE A 690 5.73 58.83 -0.31
N ASN A 691 6.02 59.49 0.82
CA ASN A 691 7.23 59.23 1.60
C ASN A 691 7.24 57.78 2.08
N THR A 692 8.43 57.16 2.19
CA THR A 692 8.65 55.74 2.50
C THR A 692 7.55 55.12 3.37
N ASP A 693 6.73 54.27 2.75
CA ASP A 693 5.59 53.68 3.42
C ASP A 693 5.98 52.54 4.39
N THR A 694 4.98 51.94 5.04
CA THR A 694 5.17 50.84 6.00
C THR A 694 5.97 49.67 5.42
N ASP A 695 5.81 49.43 4.12
CA ASP A 695 6.35 48.27 3.40
C ASP A 695 7.73 48.61 2.79
N GLY A 696 8.18 49.86 2.92
CA GLY A 696 9.48 50.32 2.45
C GLY A 696 9.50 50.72 0.98
N VAL A 697 8.40 51.25 0.44
CA VAL A 697 8.38 51.87 -0.89
C VAL A 697 8.15 53.37 -0.77
N THR A 698 9.03 54.14 -1.42
CA THR A 698 8.87 55.59 -1.62
C THR A 698 8.35 55.84 -3.03
N ARG A 699 7.34 56.70 -3.18
CA ARG A 699 6.88 57.22 -4.48
C ARG A 699 7.11 58.72 -4.53
N LEU A 700 7.81 59.20 -5.54
CA LEU A 700 7.96 60.62 -5.84
C LEU A 700 7.34 60.88 -7.21
N TYR A 701 6.16 61.49 -7.21
CA TYR A 701 5.47 61.96 -8.41
C TYR A 701 5.80 63.43 -8.64
N ASN A 702 6.01 63.79 -9.90
CA ASN A 702 6.20 65.15 -10.37
C ASN A 702 5.41 65.34 -11.66
N GLY A 703 4.28 66.05 -11.59
CA GLY A 703 3.39 66.25 -12.72
C GLY A 703 2.10 66.99 -12.38
N GLY A 704 1.23 67.16 -13.40
CA GLY A 704 -0.02 67.92 -13.35
C GLY A 704 -1.30 67.10 -13.08
N GLY A 705 -1.21 65.77 -13.08
CA GLY A 705 -2.29 64.82 -12.76
C GLY A 705 -2.87 64.11 -13.98
N ASN A 706 -2.02 63.41 -14.75
CA ASN A 706 -2.47 62.69 -15.96
C ASN A 706 -1.54 61.54 -16.39
N LEU A 707 -0.95 60.81 -15.45
CA LEU A 707 0.06 59.77 -15.70
C LEU A 707 -0.55 58.35 -15.69
N ASP A 708 -1.65 58.13 -14.97
CA ASP A 708 -2.33 56.83 -14.95
C ASP A 708 -3.04 56.58 -16.29
N GLY A 709 -2.62 55.54 -17.01
CA GLY A 709 -3.09 55.26 -18.37
C GLY A 709 -2.42 56.14 -19.43
N LYS A 710 -1.25 56.75 -19.13
CA LYS A 710 -0.46 57.54 -20.09
C LYS A 710 1.01 57.15 -20.17
N ILE A 711 1.40 56.02 -19.58
CA ILE A 711 2.80 55.61 -19.59
C ILE A 711 3.27 55.33 -21.02
N SER A 712 4.25 56.10 -21.46
CA SER A 712 4.94 55.97 -22.75
C SER A 712 6.38 55.47 -22.60
N PHE A 713 7.01 55.61 -21.42
CA PHE A 713 8.36 55.12 -21.16
C PHE A 713 8.55 54.60 -19.73
N ILE A 714 9.35 53.54 -19.56
CA ILE A 714 9.68 52.96 -18.25
C ILE A 714 11.19 52.73 -18.15
N GLN A 715 11.83 53.24 -17.08
CA GLN A 715 13.24 52.97 -16.77
C GLN A 715 13.38 52.24 -15.44
N ILE A 716 13.97 51.06 -15.47
CA ILE A 716 14.27 50.23 -14.29
C ILE A 716 15.78 50.30 -14.05
N ARG A 717 16.18 50.65 -12.83
CA ARG A 717 17.57 50.65 -12.38
C ARG A 717 17.69 49.88 -11.07
N LYS A 718 18.62 48.95 -11.00
CA LYS A 718 18.91 48.12 -9.82
C LYS A 718 20.02 48.73 -8.97
#